data_AF-A0A223D0A8-F1
#
_entry.id   AF-A0A223D0A8-F1
#
_cell.length_a   1.000
_cell.length_b   1.000
_cell.length_c   1.000
_cell.angle_alpha   90.00
_cell.angle_beta   90.00
_cell.angle_gamma   90.00
#
_symmetry.space_group_name_H-M   'P 1'
#
loop_
_entity.id
_entity.type
_entity.pdbx_description
1 polymer ?
#
loop_
_entity_poly.entity_id
_entity_poly.type
_entity_poly.pdbx_seq_one_letter_code
_entity_poly.pdbx_strand_id
1 'polypeptide(L)'
;MTNHNLSEIGTFLYDFLTAFHGDQAFEIRYVREKNGTGQNFSIMRSGNFFYANSTDGGKSIIGHFSAEGIIDLLPDLFLRTDSFPCFTVNSPNFDRMDRCVSTDEDIRKGGRIQCQFVDIDAPKKYRNTKEVLMRWKRKTAKKILSCPVSPSIVVETKHGYHVYWLLNEAGNLKMYRPIQLQLIQYFQSDESCMNESKVMRLTRFPHRKDPKDSFLVREVFFHPQTRYSQQELLDSFPPVTEEKLVRILKKLSRRKSSKIVSTTRDAILNLLAEKLSVVRDLDEKLICHCCMPDHEDRNPSAWFNKSVLWYHCSGCNVHYSIRELALELDWEDIIDELEQNELEVSEEIRRINSHKVSADDLLKDTLTRQDLAIADSITTQVFEYFRAVHQKLTAKHEQYVSDLIHVLVGYRNHQKPVLVPLDMGGGKSTIIRYFLTEMVKSRDDFGAVVAVERVETGNDLMQKINSMVGRDVAFAMRGFDVMECKLNQADGSMLSSCLARSKPYLCEHRLNCRYYLQFDDQTKYPIVIISFKRLELELGNFIGKFGKFKREHLQFSRDLLLIDEKPPMIGVQEITQTEYERWLQYALIFFNSEYATELNRVLPIVTSLFSQEFQRRELIPSQDQAFSFSNDFWMAWRRNFSFTDDIFKLPRFIESLMKNGGHLSLHSGSQTTKLTTSWSNKFNMASDIQTVIFDGTADLDQSYKHEEYHLLDFGSLRTYEGLEFHICDFISGTKTALTDEKMVKALCREVESIANENPREQIFFPVFKKIEPVVVMELADLIVSGRVKVAHYGETRGSNDFRECSIVVIGGILHKGEDYYIAKARSVYDDLQEIEATNIGRVRRFHDDRIEQVKILDMLVDYSQEIKRTSQRDNSTEVKGKVFVFHTDNTLLKHIGIKFPKSRMYAWSPMTIVEEKIKSTSNNTNQQRLLVYLQNRKAAGDREIYYEEIRDHLNLDSKALTKLLGSVKMEMVIEPNYRVEIEGKKKKLVAKS
;
A
#
# COMPACT_ATOMS: atom_id res chain seq x y z
N MET A 1 -11.25 1.37 45.15
CA MET A 1 -12.47 2.21 45.27
C MET A 1 -13.55 1.33 45.88
N THR A 2 -14.38 1.85 46.79
CA THR A 2 -15.55 1.13 47.32
C THR A 2 -16.73 1.23 46.33
N ASN A 3 -17.70 0.31 46.34
CA ASN A 3 -18.88 0.36 45.46
C ASN A 3 -19.65 1.69 45.56
N HIS A 4 -19.65 2.31 46.75
CA HIS A 4 -20.25 3.62 46.97
C HIS A 4 -19.58 4.75 46.16
N ASN A 5 -18.26 4.68 45.95
CA ASN A 5 -17.49 5.67 45.21
C ASN A 5 -17.71 5.56 43.69
N LEU A 6 -17.94 4.33 43.17
CA LEU A 6 -18.28 4.11 41.76
C LEU A 6 -19.66 4.66 41.40
N SER A 7 -20.64 4.49 42.29
CA SER A 7 -22.00 5.01 42.08
C SER A 7 -22.02 6.55 42.00
N GLU A 8 -21.33 7.23 42.93
CA GLU A 8 -21.23 8.69 42.92
C GLU A 8 -20.52 9.23 41.66
N ILE A 9 -19.46 8.54 41.20
CA ILE A 9 -18.77 8.88 39.96
C ILE A 9 -19.70 8.70 38.76
N GLY A 10 -20.43 7.58 38.69
CA GLY A 10 -21.35 7.28 37.58
C GLY A 10 -22.47 8.30 37.46
N THR A 11 -23.16 8.63 38.56
CA THR A 11 -24.22 9.65 38.59
C THR A 11 -23.68 11.01 38.15
N PHE A 12 -22.53 11.43 38.69
CA PHE A 12 -21.95 12.72 38.29
C PHE A 12 -21.55 12.75 36.81
N LEU A 13 -20.98 11.67 36.28
CA LEU A 13 -20.61 11.60 34.86
C LEU A 13 -21.83 11.66 33.94
N TYR A 14 -22.95 11.04 34.35
CA TYR A 14 -24.23 11.17 33.67
C TYR A 14 -24.66 12.63 33.60
N ASP A 15 -24.69 13.34 34.75
CA ASP A 15 -25.07 14.76 34.81
C ASP A 15 -24.10 15.65 34.01
N PHE A 16 -22.80 15.38 34.10
CA PHE A 16 -21.76 16.10 33.37
C PHE A 16 -21.94 15.97 31.86
N LEU A 17 -22.05 14.74 31.34
CA LEU A 17 -22.22 14.51 29.90
C LEU A 17 -23.57 15.03 29.39
N THR A 18 -24.62 14.89 30.19
CA THR A 18 -25.97 15.42 29.86
C THR A 18 -25.97 16.94 29.81
N ALA A 19 -25.21 17.62 30.68
CA ALA A 19 -25.08 19.08 30.63
C ALA A 19 -24.47 19.58 29.31
N PHE A 20 -23.51 18.86 28.73
CA PHE A 20 -22.94 19.21 27.43
C PHE A 20 -23.89 18.85 26.28
N HIS A 21 -24.35 17.61 26.23
CA HIS A 21 -24.92 17.02 25.03
C HIS A 21 -26.46 16.96 25.04
N GLY A 22 -27.12 17.01 26.19
CA GLY A 22 -28.56 16.71 26.29
C GLY A 22 -28.85 15.35 25.64
N ASP A 23 -29.70 15.33 24.61
CA ASP A 23 -30.03 14.12 23.83
C ASP A 23 -29.13 13.87 22.60
N GLN A 24 -28.15 14.74 22.38
CA GLN A 24 -27.28 14.65 21.22
C GLN A 24 -26.19 13.58 21.37
N ALA A 25 -25.66 13.14 20.23
CA ALA A 25 -24.61 12.13 20.20
C ALA A 25 -23.27 12.65 20.74
N PHE A 26 -22.44 11.76 21.30
CA PHE A 26 -21.08 12.10 21.70
C PHE A 26 -20.17 10.90 21.79
N GLU A 27 -18.87 11.12 21.61
CA GLU A 27 -17.87 10.09 21.75
C GLU A 27 -17.18 10.17 23.12
N ILE A 28 -17.01 9.03 23.78
CA ILE A 28 -16.02 8.79 24.82
C ILE A 28 -14.86 8.03 24.19
N ARG A 29 -13.71 8.69 24.06
CA ARG A 29 -12.48 8.15 23.47
C ARG A 29 -11.46 7.80 24.53
N TYR A 30 -10.95 6.58 24.48
CA TYR A 30 -9.85 6.09 25.29
C TYR A 30 -8.54 6.41 24.59
N VAL A 31 -7.86 7.44 25.08
CA VAL A 31 -6.59 7.89 24.50
C VAL A 31 -5.45 7.17 25.21
N ARG A 32 -4.68 6.36 24.48
CA ARG A 32 -3.48 5.69 25.03
C ARG A 32 -2.29 6.64 25.14
N GLU A 33 -1.35 6.29 26.02
CA GLU A 33 -0.10 7.01 26.20
C GLU A 33 0.89 6.72 25.06
N LYS A 34 1.82 7.64 24.78
CA LYS A 34 2.73 7.63 23.62
C LYS A 34 3.57 6.34 23.42
N ASN A 35 3.58 5.43 24.39
CA ASN A 35 4.37 4.19 24.39
C ASN A 35 3.51 2.90 24.54
N GLY A 36 2.17 2.98 24.45
CA GLY A 36 1.26 1.82 24.58
C GLY A 36 1.06 1.06 23.26
N THR A 37 0.97 -0.27 23.31
CA THR A 37 1.00 -1.19 22.14
C THR A 37 -0.38 -1.56 21.56
N GLY A 38 -1.41 -0.70 21.63
CA GLY A 38 -2.72 -1.03 21.05
C GLY A 38 -3.54 0.16 20.56
N GLN A 39 -4.66 -0.11 19.89
CA GLN A 39 -5.51 0.92 19.26
C GLN A 39 -6.31 1.74 20.30
N ASN A 40 -6.61 3.00 19.97
CA ASN A 40 -7.59 3.81 20.70
C ASN A 40 -8.96 3.13 20.57
N PHE A 41 -9.70 3.09 21.67
CA PHE A 41 -11.05 2.56 21.69
C PHE A 41 -12.02 3.73 21.84
N SER A 42 -13.18 3.65 21.19
CA SER A 42 -14.18 4.71 21.23
C SER A 42 -15.57 4.13 21.44
N ILE A 43 -16.30 4.75 22.36
CA ILE A 43 -17.72 4.48 22.62
C ILE A 43 -18.49 5.71 22.17
N MET A 44 -19.53 5.51 21.38
CA MET A 44 -20.42 6.57 20.93
C MET A 44 -21.75 6.47 21.67
N ARG A 45 -22.25 7.57 22.22
CA ARG A 45 -23.64 7.65 22.68
C ARG A 45 -24.50 8.17 21.53
N SER A 46 -25.66 7.55 21.31
CA SER A 46 -26.75 8.11 20.49
C SER A 46 -28.10 7.69 21.07
N GLY A 47 -29.04 8.62 21.21
CA GLY A 47 -30.30 8.37 21.90
C GLY A 47 -30.08 7.81 23.32
N ASN A 48 -30.69 6.68 23.66
CA ASN A 48 -30.56 6.08 25.00
C ASN A 48 -29.49 4.96 25.07
N PHE A 49 -28.62 4.86 24.06
CA PHE A 49 -27.70 3.74 23.91
C PHE A 49 -26.25 4.18 23.72
N PHE A 50 -25.34 3.33 24.20
CA PHE A 50 -23.93 3.34 23.87
C PHE A 50 -23.65 2.34 22.75
N TYR A 51 -22.79 2.74 21.82
CA TYR A 51 -22.37 1.98 20.66
C TYR A 51 -20.85 1.84 20.63
N ALA A 52 -20.36 0.71 20.14
CA ALA A 52 -18.96 0.51 19.78
C ALA A 52 -18.86 -0.12 18.38
N ASN A 53 -17.70 0.05 17.75
CA ASN A 53 -17.42 -0.59 16.45
C ASN A 53 -17.44 -2.10 16.62
N SER A 54 -18.23 -2.80 15.80
CA SER A 54 -18.22 -4.26 15.71
C SER A 54 -17.08 -4.75 14.81
N THR A 55 -16.72 -6.02 14.94
CA THR A 55 -15.60 -6.67 14.23
C THR A 55 -15.81 -6.78 12.71
N ASP A 56 -17.06 -6.65 12.26
CA ASP A 56 -17.51 -6.66 10.86
C ASP A 56 -17.55 -5.25 10.23
N GLY A 57 -17.22 -4.20 10.99
CA GLY A 57 -17.20 -2.81 10.49
C GLY A 57 -18.49 -2.01 10.74
N GLY A 58 -19.46 -2.55 11.50
CA GLY A 58 -20.70 -1.86 11.89
C GLY A 58 -20.67 -1.16 13.26
N LYS A 59 -21.84 -0.67 13.71
CA LYS A 59 -22.07 -0.08 15.04
C LYS A 59 -22.94 -1.05 15.87
N SER A 60 -22.42 -1.53 16.99
CA SER A 60 -23.13 -2.45 17.89
C SER A 60 -23.48 -1.78 19.21
N ILE A 61 -24.67 -2.05 19.75
CA ILE A 61 -25.09 -1.54 21.08
C ILE A 61 -24.32 -2.31 22.15
N ILE A 62 -23.68 -1.56 23.06
CA ILE A 62 -22.90 -2.13 24.18
C ILE A 62 -23.50 -1.80 25.55
N GLY A 63 -24.53 -0.95 25.61
CA GLY A 63 -25.18 -0.60 26.86
C GLY A 63 -26.17 0.56 26.71
N HIS A 64 -26.79 0.92 27.82
CA HIS A 64 -27.71 2.05 27.92
C HIS A 64 -27.02 3.30 28.46
N PHE A 65 -27.44 4.48 28.00
CA PHE A 65 -27.02 5.75 28.58
C PHE A 65 -27.90 6.09 29.78
N SER A 66 -27.52 5.61 30.96
CA SER A 66 -28.08 5.98 32.27
C SER A 66 -26.95 6.08 33.31
N ALA A 67 -27.25 6.53 34.53
CA ALA A 67 -26.28 6.50 35.62
C ALA A 67 -25.76 5.07 35.85
N GLU A 68 -26.64 4.08 35.88
CA GLU A 68 -26.32 2.64 36.02
C GLU A 68 -25.51 2.14 34.83
N GLY A 69 -25.90 2.47 33.60
CA GLY A 69 -25.16 2.05 32.40
C GLY A 69 -23.75 2.65 32.33
N ILE A 70 -23.54 3.88 32.82
CA ILE A 70 -22.19 4.42 32.99
C ILE A 70 -21.44 3.65 34.08
N ILE A 71 -22.07 3.34 35.21
CA ILE A 71 -21.47 2.54 36.30
C ILE A 71 -20.99 1.18 35.78
N ASP A 72 -21.77 0.52 34.94
CA ASP A 72 -21.42 -0.78 34.33
C ASP A 72 -20.20 -0.67 33.40
N LEU A 73 -20.01 0.49 32.76
CA LEU A 73 -18.82 0.79 31.96
C LEU A 73 -17.61 1.23 32.81
N LEU A 74 -17.80 1.65 34.08
CA LEU A 74 -16.71 2.16 34.93
C LEU A 74 -15.59 1.14 35.19
N PRO A 75 -15.85 -0.15 35.46
CA PRO A 75 -14.80 -1.16 35.57
C PRO A 75 -13.86 -1.15 34.37
N ASP A 76 -14.40 -1.15 33.14
CA ASP A 76 -13.61 -1.07 31.91
C ASP A 76 -12.89 0.29 31.77
N LEU A 77 -13.51 1.38 32.21
CA LEU A 77 -12.92 2.73 32.26
C LEU A 77 -11.74 2.86 33.24
N PHE A 78 -11.75 2.13 34.35
CA PHE A 78 -10.73 2.21 35.41
C PHE A 78 -9.63 1.13 35.31
N LEU A 79 -9.96 -0.08 34.81
CA LEU A 79 -9.06 -1.23 34.75
C LEU A 79 -8.05 -1.18 33.59
N ARG A 80 -8.30 -0.38 32.55
CA ARG A 80 -7.32 -0.15 31.48
C ARG A 80 -6.20 0.79 31.97
N THR A 81 -5.13 0.21 32.50
CA THR A 81 -4.02 0.97 33.13
C THR A 81 -3.19 1.82 32.16
N ASP A 82 -3.34 1.66 30.85
CA ASP A 82 -2.54 2.28 29.78
C ASP A 82 -3.28 3.38 28.99
N SER A 83 -4.52 3.71 29.37
CA SER A 83 -5.36 4.69 28.67
C SER A 83 -6.07 5.64 29.64
N PHE A 84 -6.51 6.79 29.13
CA PHE A 84 -7.36 7.72 29.87
C PHE A 84 -8.58 8.15 29.04
N PRO A 85 -9.77 8.27 29.65
CA PRO A 85 -10.97 8.66 28.93
C PRO A 85 -10.99 10.16 28.65
N CYS A 86 -11.37 10.49 27.41
CA CYS A 86 -11.70 11.82 26.93
C CYS A 86 -13.09 11.77 26.30
N PHE A 87 -13.73 12.93 26.13
CA PHE A 87 -15.01 13.04 25.44
C PHE A 87 -14.97 14.15 24.39
N THR A 88 -15.76 14.03 23.33
CA THR A 88 -15.98 15.11 22.35
C THR A 88 -16.86 16.19 22.95
N VAL A 89 -16.47 17.45 22.82
CA VAL A 89 -17.21 18.56 23.44
C VAL A 89 -18.46 18.97 22.63
N ASN A 90 -18.36 18.91 21.30
CA ASN A 90 -19.46 19.16 20.37
C ASN A 90 -19.97 17.84 19.77
N SER A 91 -21.23 17.80 19.38
CA SER A 91 -21.93 16.57 19.03
C SER A 91 -21.84 16.26 17.53
N PRO A 92 -21.41 15.06 17.12
CA PRO A 92 -21.40 14.66 15.71
C PRO A 92 -22.79 14.23 15.22
N ASN A 93 -22.97 14.14 13.90
CA ASN A 93 -24.16 13.54 13.29
C ASN A 93 -24.05 12.01 13.26
N PHE A 94 -24.59 11.35 14.28
CA PHE A 94 -24.51 9.90 14.40
C PHE A 94 -25.07 9.11 13.21
N ASP A 95 -26.13 9.60 12.58
CA ASP A 95 -26.84 8.88 11.52
C ASP A 95 -26.02 8.80 10.23
N ARG A 96 -25.06 9.72 10.05
CA ARG A 96 -24.15 9.76 8.90
C ARG A 96 -22.81 9.07 9.15
N MET A 97 -22.59 8.57 10.35
CA MET A 97 -21.32 7.96 10.74
C MET A 97 -21.35 6.45 10.56
N ASP A 98 -20.40 5.89 9.82
CA ASP A 98 -20.23 4.43 9.69
C ASP A 98 -19.44 3.82 10.86
N ARG A 99 -18.84 4.66 11.72
CA ARG A 99 -17.99 4.25 12.84
C ARG A 99 -18.23 5.11 14.08
N CYS A 100 -17.93 4.58 15.26
CA CYS A 100 -18.04 5.23 16.57
C CYS A 100 -16.86 6.17 16.89
N VAL A 101 -16.33 6.91 15.90
CA VAL A 101 -15.21 7.84 16.08
C VAL A 101 -15.56 9.17 15.42
N SER A 102 -15.62 10.25 16.20
CA SER A 102 -15.99 11.57 15.69
C SER A 102 -14.83 12.26 14.97
N THR A 103 -15.18 12.94 13.88
CA THR A 103 -14.34 13.83 13.10
C THR A 103 -14.96 15.23 13.00
N ASP A 104 -14.19 16.21 12.54
CA ASP A 104 -14.70 17.57 12.32
C ASP A 104 -15.80 17.59 11.25
N GLU A 105 -15.72 16.69 10.27
CA GLU A 105 -16.70 16.57 9.19
C GLU A 105 -18.05 16.07 9.70
N ASP A 106 -18.06 15.10 10.62
CA ASP A 106 -19.29 14.58 11.22
C ASP A 106 -20.07 15.67 11.98
N ILE A 107 -19.35 16.66 12.53
CA ILE A 107 -19.97 17.81 13.21
C ILE A 107 -20.47 18.83 12.19
N ARG A 108 -19.68 19.11 11.14
CA ARG A 108 -20.06 20.06 10.07
C ARG A 108 -21.26 19.58 9.26
N LYS A 109 -21.35 18.28 8.98
CA LYS A 109 -22.41 17.67 8.15
C LYS A 109 -23.62 17.25 8.99
N GLY A 110 -24.23 18.21 9.68
CA GLY A 110 -25.49 18.03 10.43
C GLY A 110 -25.31 17.61 11.89
N GLY A 111 -24.11 17.77 12.45
CA GLY A 111 -23.90 17.70 13.90
C GLY A 111 -24.24 19.04 14.56
N ARG A 112 -23.81 19.22 15.82
CA ARG A 112 -24.19 20.38 16.63
C ARG A 112 -23.01 20.97 17.41
N ILE A 113 -22.81 22.27 17.23
CA ILE A 113 -21.97 23.08 18.13
C ILE A 113 -22.81 23.45 19.33
N GLN A 114 -22.33 23.11 20.52
CA GLN A 114 -23.06 23.32 21.78
C GLN A 114 -22.19 23.92 22.88
N CYS A 115 -20.89 24.04 22.61
CA CYS A 115 -19.94 24.61 23.55
C CYS A 115 -18.74 25.22 22.82
N GLN A 116 -18.25 26.33 23.35
CA GLN A 116 -16.93 26.90 23.06
C GLN A 116 -15.97 26.54 24.19
N PHE A 117 -14.69 26.23 23.92
CA PHE A 117 -13.82 25.72 24.98
C PHE A 117 -12.33 25.98 24.75
N VAL A 118 -11.52 26.01 25.81
CA VAL A 118 -10.06 26.11 25.68
C VAL A 118 -9.31 25.18 26.63
N ASP A 119 -8.13 24.74 26.21
CA ASP A 119 -7.16 24.01 27.03
C ASP A 119 -6.00 24.93 27.45
N ILE A 120 -6.05 25.42 28.70
CA ILE A 120 -5.09 26.40 29.24
C ILE A 120 -4.01 25.68 30.03
N ASP A 121 -2.88 25.46 29.36
CA ASP A 121 -1.81 24.63 29.87
C ASP A 121 -0.59 25.49 30.28
N ALA A 122 0.02 25.21 31.44
CA ALA A 122 1.17 25.97 31.92
C ALA A 122 2.33 25.93 30.90
N PRO A 123 3.00 27.04 30.56
CA PRO A 123 4.24 26.97 29.78
C PRO A 123 5.26 26.03 30.44
N LYS A 124 6.08 25.30 29.65
CA LYS A 124 7.02 24.29 30.18
C LYS A 124 7.89 24.81 31.34
N LYS A 125 8.35 26.06 31.27
CA LYS A 125 9.14 26.73 32.34
C LYS A 125 8.45 26.78 33.72
N TYR A 126 7.12 26.70 33.77
CA TYR A 126 6.35 26.68 35.01
C TYR A 126 5.97 25.26 35.46
N ARG A 127 6.39 24.22 34.73
CA ARG A 127 6.12 22.81 35.07
C ARG A 127 7.28 22.15 35.84
N ASN A 128 8.35 22.88 36.13
CA ASN A 128 9.60 22.34 36.68
C ASN A 128 9.48 21.86 38.13
N THR A 129 8.70 22.57 38.96
CA THR A 129 8.41 22.13 40.35
C THR A 129 6.93 22.28 40.66
N LYS A 130 6.44 21.49 41.63
CA LYS A 130 5.05 21.50 42.06
C LYS A 130 4.62 22.86 42.60
N GLU A 131 5.49 23.57 43.32
CA GLU A 131 5.19 24.90 43.87
C GLU A 131 5.04 25.95 42.77
N VAL A 132 5.93 25.93 41.77
CA VAL A 132 5.88 26.88 40.65
C VAL A 132 4.62 26.64 39.80
N LEU A 133 4.30 25.37 39.54
CA LEU A 133 3.09 25.00 38.81
C LEU A 133 1.83 25.41 39.58
N MET A 134 1.76 25.16 40.89
CA MET A 134 0.62 25.59 41.71
C MET A 134 0.47 27.12 41.76
N ARG A 135 1.57 27.87 41.88
CA ARG A 135 1.53 29.34 41.84
C ARG A 135 1.00 29.84 40.49
N TRP A 136 1.44 29.24 39.39
CA TRP A 136 0.92 29.56 38.07
C TRP A 136 -0.57 29.20 37.95
N LYS A 137 -0.98 27.99 38.37
CA LYS A 137 -2.38 27.55 38.32
C LYS A 137 -3.31 28.41 39.16
N ARG A 138 -2.87 28.92 40.31
CA ARG A 138 -3.66 29.90 41.12
C ARG A 138 -3.84 31.23 40.39
N LYS A 139 -2.79 31.74 39.74
CA LYS A 139 -2.88 32.97 38.94
C LYS A 139 -3.81 32.79 37.73
N THR A 140 -3.70 31.65 37.05
CA THR A 140 -4.56 31.31 35.91
C THR A 140 -6.02 31.12 36.33
N ALA A 141 -6.30 30.45 37.46
CA ALA A 141 -7.66 30.33 38.00
C ALA A 141 -8.29 31.71 38.27
N LYS A 142 -7.54 32.63 38.88
CA LYS A 142 -8.02 34.02 39.06
C LYS A 142 -8.37 34.69 37.74
N LYS A 143 -7.54 34.52 36.70
CA LYS A 143 -7.81 35.06 35.36
C LYS A 143 -9.05 34.44 34.72
N ILE A 144 -9.27 33.13 34.89
CA ILE A 144 -10.46 32.43 34.38
C ILE A 144 -11.71 32.96 35.06
N LEU A 145 -11.69 33.11 36.38
CA LEU A 145 -12.83 33.61 37.16
C LEU A 145 -13.09 35.11 37.00
N SER A 146 -12.09 35.88 36.56
CA SER A 146 -12.22 37.32 36.26
C SER A 146 -12.43 37.60 34.77
N CYS A 147 -12.82 36.61 33.98
CA CYS A 147 -13.09 36.74 32.56
C CYS A 147 -14.33 37.62 32.33
N PRO A 148 -14.41 38.43 31.24
CA PRO A 148 -15.60 39.24 30.93
C PRO A 148 -16.90 38.43 30.89
N VAL A 149 -16.78 37.16 30.48
CA VAL A 149 -17.86 36.18 30.50
C VAL A 149 -17.46 35.01 31.39
N SER A 150 -18.24 34.77 32.45
CA SER A 150 -18.00 33.64 33.36
C SER A 150 -18.03 32.32 32.58
N PRO A 151 -17.10 31.38 32.85
CA PRO A 151 -17.21 30.04 32.26
C PRO A 151 -18.45 29.31 32.80
N SER A 152 -18.97 28.35 32.04
CA SER A 152 -20.01 27.43 32.52
C SER A 152 -19.39 26.31 33.35
N ILE A 153 -18.27 25.76 32.89
CA ILE A 153 -17.59 24.64 33.54
C ILE A 153 -16.07 24.86 33.48
N VAL A 154 -15.37 24.57 34.57
CA VAL A 154 -13.90 24.56 34.65
C VAL A 154 -13.43 23.24 35.25
N VAL A 155 -12.57 22.54 34.51
CA VAL A 155 -11.96 21.27 34.90
C VAL A 155 -10.46 21.47 35.09
N GLU A 156 -9.95 21.18 36.28
CA GLU A 156 -8.54 21.21 36.61
C GLU A 156 -7.84 19.94 36.07
N THR A 157 -6.79 20.14 35.27
CA THR A 157 -5.94 19.06 34.74
C THR A 157 -4.53 19.15 35.35
N LYS A 158 -3.67 18.16 35.09
CA LYS A 158 -2.31 18.09 35.69
C LYS A 158 -1.51 19.38 35.51
N HIS A 159 -1.52 19.95 34.31
CA HIS A 159 -0.70 21.11 33.97
C HIS A 159 -1.51 22.41 33.78
N GLY A 160 -2.83 22.38 33.96
CA GLY A 160 -3.67 23.45 33.48
C GLY A 160 -5.14 23.33 33.86
N TYR A 161 -5.98 23.92 33.00
CA TYR A 161 -7.44 23.89 33.10
C TYR A 161 -8.08 23.73 31.72
N HIS A 162 -9.14 22.93 31.64
CA HIS A 162 -10.10 23.02 30.56
C HIS A 162 -11.23 23.96 30.99
N VAL A 163 -11.61 24.88 30.09
CA VAL A 163 -12.63 25.89 30.36
C VAL A 163 -13.68 25.81 29.26
N TYR A 164 -14.96 25.81 29.64
CA TYR A 164 -16.08 25.58 28.75
C TYR A 164 -17.16 26.67 28.91
N TRP A 165 -17.69 27.16 27.80
CA TRP A 165 -18.87 28.04 27.71
C TRP A 165 -19.94 27.31 26.91
N LEU A 166 -20.97 26.83 27.61
CA LEU A 166 -22.10 26.12 27.03
C LEU A 166 -23.01 27.10 26.29
N LEU A 167 -23.59 26.66 25.18
CA LEU A 167 -24.50 27.48 24.38
C LEU A 167 -25.96 27.27 24.79
N ASN A 168 -26.76 28.33 24.67
CA ASN A 168 -28.21 28.31 24.93
C ASN A 168 -28.99 27.64 23.78
N GLU A 169 -28.49 27.75 22.56
CA GLU A 169 -29.04 27.15 21.35
C GLU A 169 -27.97 26.44 20.52
N ALA A 170 -28.36 25.81 19.41
CA ALA A 170 -27.40 25.22 18.48
C ALA A 170 -26.51 26.33 17.88
N GLY A 171 -25.21 26.24 18.12
CA GLY A 171 -24.25 27.20 17.59
C GLY A 171 -24.14 27.12 16.08
N ASN A 172 -24.05 28.28 15.44
CA ASN A 172 -23.66 28.44 14.05
C ASN A 172 -22.19 28.01 13.87
N LEU A 173 -21.97 27.08 12.94
CA LEU A 173 -20.64 26.59 12.56
C LEU A 173 -19.71 27.71 12.09
N LYS A 174 -20.22 28.69 11.34
CA LYS A 174 -19.42 29.84 10.84
C LYS A 174 -18.89 30.70 11.99
N MET A 175 -19.60 30.75 13.12
CA MET A 175 -19.19 31.51 14.32
C MET A 175 -18.28 30.71 15.27
N TYR A 176 -18.15 29.38 15.10
CA TYR A 176 -17.37 28.56 16.02
C TYR A 176 -15.89 28.99 16.05
N ARG A 177 -15.23 28.96 14.89
CA ARG A 177 -13.78 29.26 14.78
C ARG A 177 -13.42 30.69 15.19
N PRO A 178 -14.14 31.75 14.79
CA PRO A 178 -13.84 33.11 15.24
C PRO A 178 -13.78 33.25 16.76
N ILE A 179 -14.80 32.75 17.47
CA ILE A 179 -14.86 32.78 18.93
C ILE A 179 -13.72 31.95 19.52
N GLN A 180 -13.49 30.75 18.97
CA GLN A 180 -12.44 29.85 19.42
C GLN A 180 -11.04 30.48 19.30
N LEU A 181 -10.77 31.21 18.22
CA LEU A 181 -9.54 31.98 18.03
C LEU A 181 -9.39 33.12 19.04
N GLN A 182 -10.46 33.88 19.30
CA GLN A 182 -10.45 34.97 20.29
C GLN A 182 -10.15 34.43 21.69
N LEU A 183 -10.77 33.30 22.07
CA LEU A 183 -10.51 32.61 23.33
C LEU A 183 -9.05 32.13 23.41
N ILE A 184 -8.52 31.52 22.34
CA ILE A 184 -7.12 31.07 22.26
C ILE A 184 -6.16 32.25 22.41
N GLN A 185 -6.46 33.39 21.77
CA GLN A 185 -5.66 34.61 21.90
C GLN A 185 -5.70 35.14 23.33
N TYR A 186 -6.89 35.29 23.89
CA TYR A 186 -7.10 35.87 25.22
C TYR A 186 -6.41 35.06 26.31
N PHE A 187 -6.54 33.73 26.29
CA PHE A 187 -5.97 32.84 27.29
C PHE A 187 -4.56 32.36 26.98
N GLN A 188 -4.07 32.57 25.75
CA GLN A 188 -2.82 31.97 25.25
C GLN A 188 -2.83 30.43 25.41
N SER A 189 -3.97 29.82 25.12
CA SER A 189 -4.26 28.40 25.31
C SER A 189 -3.71 27.52 24.17
N ASP A 190 -3.95 26.21 24.21
CA ASP A 190 -3.58 25.32 23.11
C ASP A 190 -4.32 25.70 21.82
N GLU A 191 -3.53 25.98 20.79
CA GLU A 191 -3.98 26.37 19.46
C GLU A 191 -4.69 25.21 18.71
N SER A 192 -4.65 23.99 19.26
CA SER A 192 -5.35 22.83 18.71
C SER A 192 -6.84 22.71 19.08
N CYS A 193 -7.35 23.58 19.96
CA CYS A 193 -8.77 23.67 20.30
C CYS A 193 -9.64 24.29 19.19
N MET A 194 -9.03 24.68 18.07
CA MET A 194 -9.71 25.14 16.85
C MET A 194 -10.61 24.11 16.18
N ASN A 195 -10.38 22.82 16.42
CA ASN A 195 -11.12 21.73 15.79
C ASN A 195 -12.43 21.49 16.53
N GLU A 196 -13.53 21.32 15.80
CA GLU A 196 -14.87 21.13 16.34
C GLU A 196 -14.98 19.79 17.10
N SER A 197 -14.30 18.75 16.62
CA SER A 197 -14.34 17.38 17.18
C SER A 197 -13.29 17.11 18.26
N LYS A 198 -12.66 18.17 18.79
CA LYS A 198 -11.59 18.02 19.77
C LYS A 198 -12.09 17.26 21.01
N VAL A 199 -11.39 16.17 21.33
CA VAL A 199 -11.62 15.44 22.58
C VAL A 199 -10.90 16.10 23.76
N MET A 200 -11.61 16.24 24.87
CA MET A 200 -11.13 16.82 26.12
C MET A 200 -11.22 15.78 27.23
N ARG A 201 -10.36 15.88 28.25
CA ARG A 201 -10.32 14.89 29.34
C ARG A 201 -11.65 14.82 30.08
N LEU A 202 -12.10 13.60 30.35
CA LEU A 202 -13.24 13.35 31.23
C LEU A 202 -12.80 13.54 32.69
N THR A 203 -13.61 14.25 33.48
CA THR A 203 -13.31 14.54 34.89
C THR A 203 -13.48 13.30 35.77
N ARG A 204 -12.95 13.33 37.00
CA ARG A 204 -12.91 12.23 37.99
C ARG A 204 -12.06 11.03 37.60
N PHE A 205 -11.28 11.12 36.51
CA PHE A 205 -10.30 10.12 36.11
C PHE A 205 -8.85 10.60 36.33
N PRO A 206 -7.92 9.70 36.67
CA PRO A 206 -6.51 10.03 36.80
C PRO A 206 -5.84 10.30 35.45
N HIS A 207 -5.11 11.40 35.35
CA HIS A 207 -4.11 11.63 34.32
C HIS A 207 -2.86 10.81 34.65
N ARG A 208 -2.58 9.76 33.86
CA ARG A 208 -1.54 8.75 34.14
C ARG A 208 -0.28 8.80 33.25
N LYS A 209 -0.07 9.89 32.47
CA LYS A 209 1.07 10.03 31.51
C LYS A 209 2.45 9.72 32.10
N ASP A 210 2.56 9.83 33.42
CA ASP A 210 3.59 9.19 34.21
C ASP A 210 2.87 8.39 35.32
N PRO A 211 2.91 7.04 35.31
CA PRO A 211 2.24 6.22 36.32
C PRO A 211 2.72 6.49 37.74
N LYS A 212 3.94 7.02 37.92
CA LYS A 212 4.53 7.37 39.21
C LYS A 212 4.11 8.77 39.69
N ASP A 213 3.50 9.59 38.83
CA ASP A 213 3.04 10.95 39.11
C ASP A 213 1.63 11.18 38.55
N SER A 214 0.67 10.40 39.06
CA SER A 214 -0.73 10.48 38.66
C SER A 214 -1.42 11.72 39.24
N PHE A 215 -2.24 12.39 38.42
CA PHE A 215 -3.02 13.56 38.83
C PHE A 215 -4.51 13.35 38.58
N LEU A 216 -5.35 13.44 39.62
CA LEU A 216 -6.80 13.34 39.48
C LEU A 216 -7.37 14.58 38.77
N VAL A 217 -7.93 14.38 37.57
CA VAL A 217 -8.68 15.43 36.88
C VAL A 217 -9.97 15.67 37.64
N ARG A 218 -10.27 16.92 37.97
CA ARG A 218 -11.44 17.28 38.78
C ARG A 218 -12.06 18.58 38.32
N GLU A 219 -13.37 18.67 38.43
CA GLU A 219 -14.12 19.90 38.33
C GLU A 219 -13.74 20.86 39.47
N VAL A 220 -13.56 22.13 39.14
CA VAL A 220 -13.34 23.22 40.12
C VAL A 220 -14.40 24.31 40.02
N PHE A 221 -15.20 24.28 38.96
CA PHE A 221 -16.36 25.14 38.75
C PHE A 221 -17.37 24.38 37.87
N PHE A 222 -18.62 24.27 38.30
CA PHE A 222 -19.65 23.52 37.57
C PHE A 222 -21.02 24.22 37.70
N HIS A 223 -21.32 25.11 36.76
CA HIS A 223 -22.59 25.83 36.65
C HIS A 223 -23.17 25.64 35.23
N PRO A 224 -23.65 24.43 34.89
CA PRO A 224 -24.12 24.10 33.54
C PRO A 224 -25.36 24.87 33.09
N GLN A 225 -26.03 25.56 34.02
CA GLN A 225 -27.15 26.47 33.72
C GLN A 225 -26.68 27.80 33.13
N THR A 226 -25.41 28.18 33.32
CA THR A 226 -24.83 29.36 32.72
C THR A 226 -24.53 29.07 31.25
N ARG A 227 -25.32 29.65 30.34
CA ARG A 227 -25.25 29.44 28.90
C ARG A 227 -25.25 30.76 28.14
N TYR A 228 -24.66 30.76 26.96
CA TYR A 228 -24.44 31.96 26.15
C TYR A 228 -24.89 31.77 24.71
N SER A 229 -25.30 32.85 24.06
CA SER A 229 -25.30 32.90 22.60
C SER A 229 -23.87 33.04 22.08
N GLN A 230 -23.63 32.62 20.85
CA GLN A 230 -22.31 32.82 20.22
C GLN A 230 -21.98 34.30 20.00
N GLN A 231 -22.99 35.15 19.79
CA GLN A 231 -22.78 36.59 19.61
C GLN A 231 -22.25 37.23 20.90
N GLU A 232 -22.85 36.92 22.06
CA GLU A 232 -22.35 37.40 23.36
C GLU A 232 -20.90 37.00 23.60
N LEU A 233 -20.51 35.77 23.24
CA LEU A 233 -19.12 35.33 23.35
C LEU A 233 -18.22 36.12 22.39
N LEU A 234 -18.61 36.28 21.12
CA LEU A 234 -17.83 36.98 20.11
C LEU A 234 -17.58 38.46 20.46
N ASP A 235 -18.58 39.13 21.03
CA ASP A 235 -18.51 40.55 21.41
C ASP A 235 -17.69 40.77 22.69
N SER A 236 -17.59 39.75 23.54
CA SER A 236 -16.94 39.85 24.84
C SER A 236 -15.42 39.68 24.82
N PHE A 237 -14.86 39.18 23.72
CA PHE A 237 -13.43 38.97 23.58
C PHE A 237 -12.83 39.84 22.46
N PRO A 238 -11.57 40.29 22.61
CA PRO A 238 -10.94 41.12 21.60
C PRO A 238 -10.75 40.35 20.28
N PRO A 239 -10.96 41.00 19.12
CA PRO A 239 -10.68 40.41 17.80
C PRO A 239 -9.26 39.86 17.69
N VAL A 240 -9.11 38.82 16.87
CA VAL A 240 -7.84 38.12 16.70
C VAL A 240 -6.91 38.94 15.82
N THR A 241 -5.65 39.11 16.22
CA THR A 241 -4.69 39.83 15.37
C THR A 241 -4.24 38.97 14.20
N GLU A 242 -3.93 39.61 13.07
CA GLU A 242 -3.47 38.93 11.85
C GLU A 242 -2.22 38.06 12.14
N GLU A 243 -1.25 38.59 12.91
CA GLU A 243 -0.01 37.86 13.22
C GLU A 243 -0.29 36.60 14.03
N LYS A 244 -1.25 36.67 14.97
CA LYS A 244 -1.64 35.54 15.80
C LYS A 244 -2.39 34.50 14.98
N LEU A 245 -3.30 34.92 14.11
CA LEU A 245 -4.01 34.05 13.18
C LEU A 245 -3.02 33.28 12.28
N VAL A 246 -2.14 33.99 11.57
CA VAL A 246 -1.13 33.37 10.68
C VAL A 246 -0.25 32.37 11.44
N ARG A 247 0.15 32.69 12.68
CA ARG A 247 0.95 31.78 13.52
C ARG A 247 0.19 30.50 13.87
N ILE A 248 -1.09 30.61 14.25
CA ILE A 248 -1.95 29.46 14.57
C ILE A 248 -2.10 28.57 13.33
N LEU A 249 -2.42 29.17 12.18
CA LEU A 249 -2.62 28.46 10.91
C LEU A 249 -1.34 27.75 10.43
N LYS A 250 -0.17 28.40 10.51
CA LYS A 250 1.14 27.80 10.20
C LYS A 250 1.45 26.57 11.06
N LYS A 251 0.94 26.50 12.29
CA LYS A 251 1.15 25.36 13.19
C LYS A 251 0.16 24.21 12.91
N LEU A 252 -1.07 24.54 12.51
CA LEU A 252 -2.08 23.55 12.13
C LEU A 252 -1.72 22.86 10.81
N SER A 253 -1.27 23.61 9.80
CA SER A 253 -0.85 23.05 8.50
C SER A 253 0.32 22.08 8.63
N ARG A 254 1.30 22.35 9.51
CA ARG A 254 2.43 21.44 9.81
C ARG A 254 2.03 20.10 10.44
N ARG A 255 0.84 19.99 11.05
CA ARG A 255 0.36 18.75 11.69
C ARG A 255 -0.44 17.83 10.76
N LYS A 256 -0.99 18.37 9.67
CA LYS A 256 -1.87 17.64 8.73
C LYS A 256 -1.25 17.38 7.34
N SER A 257 -0.05 17.87 7.02
CA SER A 257 0.45 17.82 5.64
C SER A 257 1.44 16.68 5.36
N SER A 258 1.00 15.74 4.54
CA SER A 258 1.66 15.50 3.25
C SER A 258 1.98 16.87 2.64
N LYS A 259 3.27 17.21 2.49
CA LYS A 259 3.67 18.51 1.91
C LYS A 259 3.06 18.63 0.50
N ILE A 260 2.09 19.53 0.32
CA ILE A 260 1.62 19.93 -1.02
C ILE A 260 2.86 20.38 -1.81
N VAL A 261 3.15 19.66 -2.89
CA VAL A 261 4.32 19.85 -3.75
C VAL A 261 4.29 21.28 -4.31
N SER A 262 5.45 21.89 -4.51
CA SER A 262 5.54 23.29 -4.98
C SER A 262 4.78 23.53 -6.28
N THR A 263 4.77 22.56 -7.20
CA THR A 263 4.08 22.65 -8.48
C THR A 263 2.56 22.73 -8.35
N THR A 264 1.94 21.87 -7.53
CA THR A 264 0.51 21.93 -7.21
C THR A 264 0.13 23.23 -6.50
N ARG A 265 1.01 23.74 -5.64
CA ARG A 265 0.81 25.06 -5.01
C ARG A 265 0.77 26.17 -6.06
N ASP A 266 1.68 26.18 -7.02
CA ASP A 266 1.73 27.21 -8.07
C ASP A 266 0.51 27.10 -9.00
N ALA A 267 0.06 25.89 -9.34
CA ALA A 267 -1.17 25.66 -10.10
C ALA A 267 -2.42 26.20 -9.37
N ILE A 268 -2.57 25.87 -8.08
CA ILE A 268 -3.65 26.39 -7.22
C ILE A 268 -3.61 27.92 -7.15
N LEU A 269 -2.43 28.52 -7.02
CA LEU A 269 -2.28 29.98 -6.97
C LEU A 269 -2.68 30.66 -8.28
N ASN A 270 -2.44 30.01 -9.43
CA ASN A 270 -2.90 30.51 -10.73
C ASN A 270 -4.41 30.44 -10.86
N LEU A 271 -5.03 29.30 -10.52
CA LEU A 271 -6.50 29.15 -10.52
C LEU A 271 -7.15 30.18 -9.59
N LEU A 272 -6.57 30.39 -8.40
CA LEU A 272 -7.05 31.38 -7.43
C LEU A 272 -7.00 32.82 -7.94
N ALA A 273 -6.04 33.18 -8.80
CA ALA A 273 -5.96 34.52 -9.37
C ALA A 273 -7.18 34.85 -10.24
N GLU A 274 -7.80 33.84 -10.85
CA GLU A 274 -9.01 33.99 -11.67
C GLU A 274 -10.29 33.97 -10.81
N LYS A 275 -10.28 33.25 -9.68
CA LYS A 275 -11.45 33.09 -8.79
C LYS A 275 -11.59 34.20 -7.75
N LEU A 276 -10.48 34.77 -7.28
CA LEU A 276 -10.48 35.84 -6.29
C LEU A 276 -10.40 37.21 -6.95
N SER A 277 -11.23 38.15 -6.52
CA SER A 277 -11.11 39.57 -6.89
C SER A 277 -9.92 40.23 -6.17
N VAL A 278 -8.70 39.91 -6.62
CA VAL A 278 -7.44 40.38 -6.03
C VAL A 278 -7.24 41.87 -6.30
N VAL A 279 -7.09 42.64 -5.23
CA VAL A 279 -6.78 44.08 -5.26
C VAL A 279 -5.28 44.33 -5.16
N ARG A 280 -4.55 43.49 -4.43
CA ARG A 280 -3.10 43.60 -4.27
C ARG A 280 -2.43 42.25 -4.07
N ASP A 281 -1.39 41.99 -4.83
CA ASP A 281 -0.51 40.84 -4.63
C ASP A 281 0.72 41.25 -3.79
N LEU A 282 0.97 40.55 -2.69
CA LEU A 282 2.16 40.64 -1.86
C LEU A 282 2.86 39.27 -1.80
N ASP A 283 4.18 39.27 -1.57
CA ASP A 283 5.02 38.06 -1.54
C ASP A 283 4.42 36.88 -0.75
N GLU A 284 3.83 37.14 0.42
CA GLU A 284 3.23 36.09 1.28
C GLU A 284 1.69 36.02 1.25
N LYS A 285 1.00 37.01 0.64
CA LYS A 285 -0.47 37.08 0.68
C LYS A 285 -1.10 37.85 -0.50
N LEU A 286 -2.30 37.45 -0.89
CA LEU A 286 -3.18 38.20 -1.79
C LEU A 286 -4.18 38.98 -0.94
N ILE A 287 -4.39 40.26 -1.22
CA ILE A 287 -5.48 41.07 -0.65
C ILE A 287 -6.59 41.12 -1.70
N CYS A 288 -7.81 40.77 -1.32
CA CYS A 288 -8.95 40.65 -2.22
C CYS A 288 -10.25 41.19 -1.58
N HIS A 289 -11.24 41.43 -2.44
CA HIS A 289 -12.62 41.53 -1.99
C HIS A 289 -13.12 40.19 -1.48
N CYS A 290 -14.16 40.22 -0.64
CA CYS A 290 -14.75 39.02 -0.10
C CYS A 290 -15.35 38.16 -1.22
N CYS A 291 -15.08 36.85 -1.21
CA CYS A 291 -15.63 35.90 -2.18
C CYS A 291 -16.82 35.11 -1.64
N MET A 292 -17.25 35.38 -0.40
CA MET A 292 -18.42 34.74 0.19
C MET A 292 -19.71 35.39 -0.34
N PRO A 293 -20.71 34.60 -0.79
CA PRO A 293 -21.96 35.12 -1.36
C PRO A 293 -22.72 36.08 -0.44
N ASP A 294 -22.67 35.83 0.87
CA ASP A 294 -23.43 36.58 1.88
C ASP A 294 -22.73 37.87 2.35
N HIS A 295 -21.60 38.26 1.73
CA HIS A 295 -20.85 39.43 2.14
C HIS A 295 -20.29 40.22 0.96
N GLU A 296 -20.96 41.32 0.63
CA GLU A 296 -20.56 42.28 -0.39
C GLU A 296 -19.76 43.43 0.25
N ASP A 297 -18.47 43.55 -0.09
CA ASP A 297 -17.58 44.55 0.51
C ASP A 297 -17.14 45.64 -0.50
N ARG A 298 -17.41 46.91 -0.14
CA ARG A 298 -16.98 48.07 -0.96
C ARG A 298 -15.47 48.32 -0.92
N ASN A 299 -14.80 47.88 0.15
CA ASN A 299 -13.36 47.93 0.33
C ASN A 299 -12.84 46.51 0.57
N PRO A 300 -11.62 46.15 0.13
CA PRO A 300 -11.10 44.79 0.29
C PRO A 300 -11.01 44.42 1.77
N SER A 301 -11.84 43.45 2.17
CA SER A 301 -11.95 42.94 3.54
C SER A 301 -11.29 41.57 3.72
N ALA A 302 -10.79 40.97 2.64
CA ALA A 302 -10.27 39.62 2.63
C ALA A 302 -8.80 39.54 2.21
N TRP A 303 -8.15 38.46 2.65
CA TRP A 303 -6.83 38.09 2.17
C TRP A 303 -6.64 36.57 2.13
N PHE A 304 -5.76 36.12 1.23
CA PHE A 304 -5.35 34.74 1.09
C PHE A 304 -3.84 34.59 1.33
N ASN A 305 -3.41 33.71 2.22
CA ASN A 305 -1.99 33.47 2.50
C ASN A 305 -1.44 32.35 1.60
N LYS A 306 -0.48 32.70 0.74
CA LYS A 306 0.11 31.79 -0.27
C LYS A 306 0.91 30.65 0.34
N SER A 307 1.51 30.86 1.52
CA SER A 307 2.40 29.88 2.16
C SER A 307 1.64 28.75 2.84
N VAL A 308 0.50 29.06 3.46
CA VAL A 308 -0.33 28.08 4.19
C VAL A 308 -1.58 27.66 3.42
N LEU A 309 -1.94 28.36 2.34
CA LEU A 309 -3.16 28.16 1.54
C LEU A 309 -4.44 28.35 2.37
N TRP A 310 -4.57 29.54 2.96
CA TRP A 310 -5.73 29.91 3.80
C TRP A 310 -6.30 31.25 3.41
N TYR A 311 -7.63 31.30 3.42
CA TYR A 311 -8.45 32.48 3.19
C TYR A 311 -8.97 33.04 4.51
N HIS A 312 -8.97 34.36 4.63
CA HIS A 312 -9.60 35.08 5.73
C HIS A 312 -10.36 36.30 5.21
N CYS A 313 -11.55 36.55 5.75
CA CYS A 313 -12.27 37.80 5.60
C CYS A 313 -12.64 38.37 6.97
N SER A 314 -12.35 39.66 7.20
CA SER A 314 -12.65 40.34 8.46
C SER A 314 -14.10 40.79 8.57
N GLY A 315 -14.84 40.92 7.46
CA GLY A 315 -16.24 41.34 7.47
C GLY A 315 -17.19 40.21 7.81
N CYS A 316 -17.07 39.07 7.13
CA CYS A 316 -17.88 37.88 7.42
C CYS A 316 -17.26 36.91 8.44
N ASN A 317 -16.07 37.24 8.97
CA ASN A 317 -15.32 36.42 9.93
C ASN A 317 -15.05 34.97 9.47
N VAL A 318 -14.94 34.74 8.17
CA VAL A 318 -14.62 33.41 7.62
C VAL A 318 -13.11 33.14 7.68
N HIS A 319 -12.77 31.90 8.03
CA HIS A 319 -11.40 31.37 8.07
C HIS A 319 -11.37 29.96 7.48
N TYR A 320 -11.10 29.85 6.18
CA TYR A 320 -11.11 28.58 5.46
C TYR A 320 -9.72 28.23 4.93
N SER A 321 -9.36 26.96 5.03
CA SER A 321 -8.30 26.40 4.18
C SER A 321 -8.75 26.43 2.72
N ILE A 322 -7.81 26.33 1.77
CA ILE A 322 -8.13 26.31 0.34
C ILE A 322 -9.17 25.24 -0.03
N ARG A 323 -9.07 24.03 0.54
CA ARG A 323 -10.05 22.97 0.32
C ARG A 323 -11.43 23.33 0.85
N GLU A 324 -11.50 23.90 2.06
CA GLU A 324 -12.77 24.32 2.64
C GLU A 324 -13.40 25.47 1.86
N LEU A 325 -12.59 26.41 1.36
CA LEU A 325 -13.05 27.50 0.54
C LEU A 325 -13.60 26.99 -0.81
N ALA A 326 -12.85 26.10 -1.47
CA ALA A 326 -13.26 25.52 -2.74
C ALA A 326 -14.54 24.67 -2.61
N LEU A 327 -14.69 23.92 -1.50
CA LEU A 327 -15.94 23.19 -1.23
C LEU A 327 -17.13 24.11 -0.91
N GLU A 328 -16.92 25.24 -0.23
CA GLU A 328 -18.02 26.19 0.06
C GLU A 328 -18.48 26.93 -1.21
N LEU A 329 -17.55 27.20 -2.13
CA LEU A 329 -17.80 27.99 -3.34
C LEU A 329 -17.94 27.14 -4.61
N ASP A 330 -18.00 25.81 -4.47
CA ASP A 330 -18.10 24.83 -5.56
C ASP A 330 -17.02 25.02 -6.65
N TRP A 331 -15.77 25.22 -6.23
CA TRP A 331 -14.61 25.32 -7.15
C TRP A 331 -14.02 23.93 -7.43
N GLU A 332 -14.71 23.16 -8.29
CA GLU A 332 -14.34 21.80 -8.68
C GLU A 332 -12.89 21.71 -9.20
N ASP A 333 -12.46 22.67 -10.03
CA ASP A 333 -11.10 22.75 -10.57
C ASP A 333 -9.99 22.81 -9.51
N ILE A 334 -10.23 23.54 -8.42
CA ILE A 334 -9.30 23.63 -7.28
C ILE A 334 -9.37 22.35 -6.43
N ILE A 335 -10.55 21.73 -6.29
CA ILE A 335 -10.69 20.43 -5.62
C ILE A 335 -9.93 19.34 -6.38
N ASP A 336 -10.11 19.28 -7.70
CA ASP A 336 -9.42 18.34 -8.58
C ASP A 336 -7.90 18.54 -8.47
N GLU A 337 -7.39 19.76 -8.55
CA GLU A 337 -5.94 20.03 -8.40
C GLU A 337 -5.42 19.66 -7.00
N LEU A 338 -6.24 19.82 -5.94
CA LEU A 338 -5.91 19.36 -4.59
C LEU A 338 -5.93 17.82 -4.47
N GLU A 339 -6.77 17.15 -5.25
CA GLU A 339 -7.05 15.71 -5.20
C GLU A 339 -6.24 14.89 -6.22
N GLN A 340 -5.68 15.53 -7.27
CA GLN A 340 -4.78 14.98 -8.30
C GLN A 340 -3.51 14.29 -7.75
N ASN A 341 -3.32 14.26 -6.43
CA ASN A 341 -2.23 13.55 -5.75
C ASN A 341 -2.68 12.35 -4.88
N GLU A 342 -3.97 12.04 -4.79
CA GLU A 342 -4.49 10.87 -4.07
C GLU A 342 -5.19 9.90 -5.03
N LEU A 343 -4.38 9.14 -5.78
CA LEU A 343 -4.87 7.98 -6.53
C LEU A 343 -5.69 7.06 -5.60
N GLU A 344 -7.01 7.02 -5.80
CA GLU A 344 -7.95 6.17 -5.06
C GLU A 344 -7.83 4.72 -5.56
N VAL A 345 -6.86 3.98 -5.04
CA VAL A 345 -6.75 2.52 -5.29
C VAL A 345 -7.86 1.75 -4.55
N SER A 346 -8.52 2.40 -3.57
CA SER A 346 -9.56 1.82 -2.73
C SER A 346 -10.81 1.40 -3.53
N GLU A 347 -11.22 2.19 -4.52
CA GLU A 347 -12.36 1.84 -5.39
C GLU A 347 -12.08 0.58 -6.19
N GLU A 348 -10.90 0.48 -6.76
CA GLU A 348 -10.50 -0.69 -7.53
C GLU A 348 -10.43 -1.94 -6.66
N ILE A 349 -9.91 -1.83 -5.45
CA ILE A 349 -9.91 -2.94 -4.48
C ILE A 349 -11.34 -3.34 -4.11
N ARG A 350 -12.27 -2.39 -3.98
CA ARG A 350 -13.70 -2.69 -3.77
C ARG A 350 -14.29 -3.44 -4.96
N ARG A 351 -13.94 -3.06 -6.20
CA ARG A 351 -14.34 -3.76 -7.43
C ARG A 351 -13.82 -5.21 -7.48
N ILE A 352 -12.55 -5.43 -7.11
CA ILE A 352 -12.00 -6.79 -7.03
C ILE A 352 -12.74 -7.60 -5.94
N ASN A 353 -12.94 -7.00 -4.76
CA ASN A 353 -13.61 -7.66 -3.64
C ASN A 353 -15.09 -7.98 -3.92
N SER A 354 -15.79 -7.25 -4.80
CA SER A 354 -17.18 -7.57 -5.15
C SER A 354 -17.33 -8.86 -5.94
N HIS A 355 -16.24 -9.41 -6.48
CA HIS A 355 -16.21 -10.70 -7.18
C HIS A 355 -15.88 -11.88 -6.26
N LYS A 356 -15.76 -11.64 -4.95
CA LYS A 356 -15.54 -12.69 -3.96
C LYS A 356 -16.78 -13.54 -3.79
N VAL A 357 -16.57 -14.85 -3.70
CA VAL A 357 -17.61 -15.86 -3.53
C VAL A 357 -17.18 -16.83 -2.42
N SER A 358 -18.12 -17.18 -1.55
CA SER A 358 -17.87 -18.21 -0.53
C SER A 358 -17.80 -19.61 -1.16
N ALA A 359 -17.12 -20.55 -0.50
CA ALA A 359 -17.11 -21.94 -0.95
C ALA A 359 -18.54 -22.54 -0.95
N ASP A 360 -19.33 -22.23 0.07
CA ASP A 360 -20.72 -22.68 0.19
C ASP A 360 -21.60 -22.20 -0.98
N ASP A 361 -21.43 -20.94 -1.40
CA ASP A 361 -22.17 -20.38 -2.53
C ASP A 361 -21.82 -21.06 -3.86
N LEU A 362 -20.57 -21.49 -4.04
CA LEU A 362 -20.13 -22.24 -5.22
C LEU A 362 -20.64 -23.68 -5.23
N LEU A 363 -20.87 -24.26 -4.05
CA LEU A 363 -21.15 -25.69 -3.87
C LEU A 363 -22.64 -26.03 -3.72
N LYS A 364 -23.56 -25.05 -3.71
CA LYS A 364 -25.01 -25.21 -3.53
C LYS A 364 -25.55 -26.49 -4.19
N ASP A 365 -25.77 -27.51 -3.37
CA ASP A 365 -26.33 -28.84 -3.66
C ASP A 365 -25.54 -29.77 -4.60
N THR A 366 -24.21 -29.59 -4.72
CA THR A 366 -23.36 -30.38 -5.65
C THR A 366 -22.66 -31.59 -5.04
N LEU A 367 -22.39 -31.59 -3.72
CA LEU A 367 -21.59 -32.64 -3.08
C LEU A 367 -22.44 -33.88 -2.76
N THR A 368 -22.10 -35.01 -3.38
CA THR A 368 -22.63 -36.32 -3.00
C THR A 368 -22.06 -36.80 -1.67
N ARG A 369 -22.67 -37.81 -1.05
CA ARG A 369 -22.10 -38.46 0.16
C ARG A 369 -20.69 -39.03 -0.08
N GLN A 370 -20.41 -39.49 -1.31
CA GLN A 370 -19.09 -39.97 -1.68
C GLN A 370 -18.09 -38.81 -1.78
N ASP A 371 -18.51 -37.66 -2.32
CA ASP A 371 -17.67 -36.46 -2.37
C ASP A 371 -17.27 -35.99 -0.98
N LEU A 372 -18.21 -35.93 -0.05
CA LEU A 372 -17.96 -35.55 1.35
C LEU A 372 -16.96 -36.51 2.01
N ALA A 373 -17.14 -37.83 1.84
CA ALA A 373 -16.22 -38.81 2.39
C ALA A 373 -14.79 -38.68 1.83
N ILE A 374 -14.64 -38.39 0.53
CA ILE A 374 -13.34 -38.13 -0.10
C ILE A 374 -12.74 -36.83 0.45
N ALA A 375 -13.53 -35.76 0.53
CA ALA A 375 -13.08 -34.47 1.05
C ALA A 375 -12.61 -34.56 2.51
N ASP A 376 -13.35 -35.28 3.36
CA ASP A 376 -12.99 -35.53 4.75
C ASP A 376 -11.68 -36.32 4.88
N SER A 377 -11.49 -37.33 4.02
CA SER A 377 -10.24 -38.11 3.94
C SER A 377 -9.06 -37.21 3.59
N ILE A 378 -9.18 -36.38 2.55
CA ILE A 378 -8.12 -35.46 2.12
C ILE A 378 -7.81 -34.45 3.23
N THR A 379 -8.84 -33.85 3.84
CA THR A 379 -8.71 -32.86 4.90
C THR A 379 -7.97 -33.43 6.09
N THR A 380 -8.33 -34.65 6.50
CA THR A 380 -7.65 -35.38 7.59
C THR A 380 -6.17 -35.59 7.28
N GLN A 381 -5.85 -36.12 6.09
CA GLN A 381 -4.46 -36.38 5.68
C GLN A 381 -3.62 -35.08 5.62
N VAL A 382 -4.21 -33.98 5.14
CA VAL A 382 -3.55 -32.67 5.08
C VAL A 382 -3.25 -32.14 6.49
N PHE A 383 -4.22 -32.24 7.41
CA PHE A 383 -4.02 -31.79 8.79
C PHE A 383 -3.04 -32.68 9.57
N GLU A 384 -3.06 -34.00 9.37
CA GLU A 384 -2.05 -34.89 9.92
C GLU A 384 -0.64 -34.53 9.44
N TYR A 385 -0.49 -34.23 8.14
CA TYR A 385 0.79 -33.77 7.60
C TYR A 385 1.25 -32.46 8.23
N PHE A 386 0.36 -31.46 8.32
CA PHE A 386 0.70 -30.17 8.96
C PHE A 386 1.13 -30.34 10.42
N ARG A 387 0.44 -31.20 11.18
CA ARG A 387 0.83 -31.54 12.56
C ARG A 387 2.19 -32.24 12.61
N ALA A 388 2.47 -33.16 11.69
CA ALA A 388 3.73 -33.88 11.60
C ALA A 388 4.93 -32.97 11.29
N VAL A 389 4.73 -31.92 10.48
CA VAL A 389 5.78 -30.91 10.20
C VAL A 389 5.77 -29.75 11.20
N HIS A 390 5.08 -29.90 12.33
CA HIS A 390 4.95 -28.88 13.38
C HIS A 390 4.43 -27.52 12.91
N GLN A 391 3.66 -27.50 11.83
CA GLN A 391 2.99 -26.30 11.36
C GLN A 391 1.77 -26.02 12.26
N LYS A 392 1.73 -24.85 12.89
CA LYS A 392 0.54 -24.46 13.67
C LYS A 392 -0.57 -24.00 12.72
N LEU A 393 -1.78 -24.42 13.02
CA LEU A 393 -2.99 -24.09 12.27
C LEU A 393 -3.91 -23.25 13.15
N THR A 394 -4.44 -22.17 12.59
CA THR A 394 -5.52 -21.39 13.21
C THR A 394 -6.86 -21.95 12.75
N ALA A 395 -7.94 -21.73 13.50
CA ALA A 395 -9.28 -22.15 13.09
C ALA A 395 -9.68 -21.63 11.69
N LYS A 396 -9.27 -20.38 11.38
CA LYS A 396 -9.47 -19.78 10.05
C LYS A 396 -8.70 -20.52 8.96
N HIS A 397 -7.47 -20.95 9.25
CA HIS A 397 -6.68 -21.74 8.31
C HIS A 397 -7.30 -23.11 8.07
N GLU A 398 -7.73 -23.80 9.14
CA GLU A 398 -8.43 -25.09 9.01
C GLU A 398 -9.70 -24.96 8.17
N GLN A 399 -10.50 -23.92 8.40
CA GLN A 399 -11.69 -23.63 7.59
C GLN A 399 -11.36 -23.46 6.11
N TYR A 400 -10.38 -22.60 5.77
CA TYR A 400 -10.02 -22.37 4.36
C TYR A 400 -9.45 -23.61 3.67
N VAL A 401 -8.74 -24.46 4.39
CA VAL A 401 -8.27 -25.75 3.85
C VAL A 401 -9.46 -26.66 3.54
N SER A 402 -10.41 -26.78 4.48
CA SER A 402 -11.62 -27.59 4.29
C SER A 402 -12.47 -27.08 3.13
N ASP A 403 -12.75 -25.78 3.11
CA ASP A 403 -13.53 -25.11 2.06
C ASP A 403 -12.91 -25.33 0.67
N LEU A 404 -11.59 -25.16 0.58
CA LEU A 404 -10.87 -25.39 -0.67
C LEU A 404 -10.94 -26.84 -1.12
N ILE A 405 -10.79 -27.80 -0.22
CA ILE A 405 -10.90 -29.23 -0.55
C ILE A 405 -12.32 -29.55 -1.03
N HIS A 406 -13.36 -29.02 -0.38
CA HIS A 406 -14.74 -29.16 -0.84
C HIS A 406 -14.93 -28.60 -2.26
N VAL A 407 -14.38 -27.41 -2.54
CA VAL A 407 -14.42 -26.82 -3.89
C VAL A 407 -13.70 -27.71 -4.91
N LEU A 408 -12.50 -28.20 -4.59
CA LEU A 408 -11.73 -29.07 -5.50
C LEU A 408 -12.46 -30.40 -5.78
N VAL A 409 -13.12 -30.98 -4.77
CA VAL A 409 -13.83 -32.26 -4.92
C VAL A 409 -15.18 -32.09 -5.61
N GLY A 410 -15.97 -31.08 -5.23
CA GLY A 410 -17.38 -30.96 -5.61
C GLY A 410 -17.71 -29.99 -6.73
N TYR A 411 -16.88 -28.97 -6.97
CA TYR A 411 -17.21 -27.96 -7.98
C TYR A 411 -17.05 -28.54 -9.39
N ARG A 412 -18.13 -28.50 -10.18
CA ARG A 412 -18.21 -29.08 -11.53
C ARG A 412 -18.79 -28.12 -12.57
N ASN A 413 -18.77 -26.81 -12.30
CA ASN A 413 -19.26 -25.80 -13.24
C ASN A 413 -18.10 -25.16 -14.03
N HIS A 414 -17.98 -25.58 -15.30
CA HIS A 414 -16.92 -25.19 -16.23
C HIS A 414 -17.10 -23.80 -16.86
N GLN A 415 -18.04 -22.96 -16.39
CA GLN A 415 -18.27 -21.64 -16.99
C GLN A 415 -17.22 -20.59 -16.62
N LYS A 416 -16.68 -20.65 -15.39
CA LYS A 416 -15.67 -19.70 -14.88
C LYS A 416 -14.59 -20.42 -14.06
N PRO A 417 -13.31 -20.12 -14.28
CA PRO A 417 -12.23 -20.62 -13.43
C PRO A 417 -12.33 -20.10 -12.00
N VAL A 418 -11.78 -20.86 -11.05
CA VAL A 418 -11.72 -20.49 -9.63
C VAL A 418 -10.33 -19.94 -9.30
N LEU A 419 -10.27 -18.75 -8.72
CA LEU A 419 -9.06 -18.14 -8.16
C LEU A 419 -9.03 -18.39 -6.65
N VAL A 420 -7.90 -18.90 -6.17
CA VAL A 420 -7.68 -19.24 -4.77
C VAL A 420 -6.64 -18.28 -4.19
N PRO A 421 -7.04 -17.20 -3.49
CA PRO A 421 -6.12 -16.21 -2.91
C PRO A 421 -5.48 -16.68 -1.60
N LEU A 422 -5.03 -17.94 -1.58
CA LEU A 422 -4.37 -18.52 -0.42
C LEU A 422 -2.92 -18.00 -0.35
N ASP A 423 -2.57 -17.35 0.76
CA ASP A 423 -1.24 -16.73 0.93
C ASP A 423 -0.09 -17.75 0.90
N MET A 424 1.12 -17.28 0.53
CA MET A 424 2.35 -18.09 0.54
C MET A 424 2.56 -18.73 1.91
N GLY A 425 2.73 -20.05 1.98
CA GLY A 425 2.82 -20.78 3.25
C GLY A 425 1.49 -21.39 3.70
N GLY A 426 0.34 -21.01 3.13
CA GLY A 426 -0.97 -21.60 3.45
C GLY A 426 -1.14 -23.09 3.07
N GLY A 427 -0.12 -23.71 2.48
CA GLY A 427 -0.10 -25.14 2.21
C GLY A 427 -0.56 -25.57 0.82
N LYS A 428 -0.66 -24.64 -0.15
CA LYS A 428 -1.10 -24.88 -1.54
C LYS A 428 -0.59 -26.20 -2.15
N SER A 429 0.73 -26.34 -2.29
CA SER A 429 1.33 -27.53 -2.90
C SER A 429 1.10 -28.81 -2.09
N THR A 430 0.90 -28.70 -0.77
CA THR A 430 0.51 -29.85 0.08
C THR A 430 -0.92 -30.27 -0.21
N ILE A 431 -1.85 -29.31 -0.27
CA ILE A 431 -3.26 -29.56 -0.59
C ILE A 431 -3.38 -30.20 -1.98
N ILE A 432 -2.73 -29.62 -3.00
CA ILE A 432 -2.69 -30.16 -4.36
C ILE A 432 -2.21 -31.61 -4.36
N ARG A 433 -1.10 -31.91 -3.68
CA ARG A 433 -0.52 -33.26 -3.63
C ARG A 433 -1.48 -34.29 -3.01
N TYR A 434 -2.04 -34.00 -1.84
CA TYR A 434 -2.93 -34.92 -1.14
C TYR A 434 -4.26 -35.08 -1.88
N PHE A 435 -4.82 -33.99 -2.41
CA PHE A 435 -6.01 -34.02 -3.26
C PHE A 435 -5.81 -34.95 -4.47
N LEU A 436 -4.74 -34.74 -5.25
CA LEU A 436 -4.46 -35.57 -6.44
C LEU A 436 -4.27 -37.05 -6.09
N THR A 437 -3.57 -37.32 -4.98
CA THR A 437 -3.31 -38.68 -4.49
C THR A 437 -4.59 -39.40 -4.10
N GLU A 438 -5.49 -38.74 -3.37
CA GLU A 438 -6.73 -39.37 -2.91
C GLU A 438 -7.74 -39.52 -4.05
N MET A 439 -7.82 -38.53 -4.95
CA MET A 439 -8.73 -38.56 -6.09
C MET A 439 -8.42 -39.72 -7.04
N VAL A 440 -7.14 -39.94 -7.38
CA VAL A 440 -6.74 -41.05 -8.27
C VAL A 440 -6.85 -42.43 -7.61
N LYS A 441 -6.90 -42.49 -6.27
CA LYS A 441 -7.19 -43.73 -5.51
C LYS A 441 -8.68 -44.01 -5.43
N SER A 442 -9.49 -42.96 -5.28
CA SER A 442 -10.93 -43.05 -5.02
C SER A 442 -11.77 -43.11 -6.28
N ARG A 443 -11.24 -42.67 -7.43
CA ARG A 443 -11.93 -42.61 -8.71
C ARG A 443 -11.05 -43.11 -9.84
N ASP A 444 -11.53 -44.13 -10.55
CA ASP A 444 -10.79 -44.71 -11.67
C ASP A 444 -10.81 -43.84 -12.93
N ASP A 445 -11.79 -42.95 -13.06
CA ASP A 445 -12.00 -42.04 -14.18
C ASP A 445 -11.39 -40.64 -13.96
N PHE A 446 -10.79 -40.39 -12.80
CA PHE A 446 -10.19 -39.10 -12.49
C PHE A 446 -8.93 -38.82 -13.33
N GLY A 447 -8.86 -37.62 -13.91
CA GLY A 447 -7.70 -37.15 -14.64
C GLY A 447 -7.48 -35.66 -14.47
N ALA A 448 -6.22 -35.24 -14.32
CA ALA A 448 -5.89 -33.84 -14.08
C ALA A 448 -4.61 -33.41 -14.81
N VAL A 449 -4.54 -32.14 -15.20
CA VAL A 449 -3.32 -31.49 -15.63
C VAL A 449 -2.90 -30.50 -14.55
N VAL A 450 -1.63 -30.54 -14.14
CA VAL A 450 -1.06 -29.62 -13.16
C VAL A 450 -0.02 -28.76 -13.86
N ALA A 451 -0.20 -27.45 -13.83
CA ALA A 451 0.76 -26.50 -14.35
C ALA A 451 1.59 -25.91 -13.20
N VAL A 452 2.90 -25.94 -13.34
CA VAL A 452 3.87 -25.41 -12.36
C VAL A 452 4.84 -24.44 -13.01
N GLU A 453 5.40 -23.50 -12.25
CA GLU A 453 6.38 -22.54 -12.78
C GLU A 453 7.70 -23.23 -13.19
N ARG A 454 8.21 -24.12 -12.33
CA ARG A 454 9.52 -24.77 -12.47
C ARG A 454 9.43 -26.27 -12.75
N VAL A 455 10.32 -26.76 -13.61
CA VAL A 455 10.35 -28.18 -14.01
C VAL A 455 10.74 -29.07 -12.84
N GLU A 456 11.65 -28.60 -11.98
CA GLU A 456 12.12 -29.29 -10.78
C GLU A 456 10.98 -29.54 -9.80
N THR A 457 10.14 -28.51 -9.56
CA THR A 457 8.92 -28.62 -8.75
C THR A 457 7.97 -29.66 -9.32
N GLY A 458 7.82 -29.71 -10.65
CA GLY A 458 6.98 -30.69 -11.31
C GLY A 458 7.47 -32.13 -11.14
N ASN A 459 8.78 -32.35 -11.23
CA ASN A 459 9.38 -33.68 -11.00
C ASN A 459 9.23 -34.13 -9.55
N ASP A 460 9.46 -33.24 -8.59
CA ASP A 460 9.29 -33.52 -7.16
C ASP A 460 7.82 -33.88 -6.83
N LEU A 461 6.87 -33.15 -7.39
CA LEU A 461 5.44 -33.45 -7.23
C LEU A 461 5.07 -34.81 -7.85
N MET A 462 5.56 -35.12 -9.05
CA MET A 462 5.37 -36.43 -9.70
C MET A 462 5.87 -37.58 -8.82
N GLN A 463 7.12 -37.49 -8.33
CA GLN A 463 7.74 -38.53 -7.51
C GLN A 463 6.95 -38.76 -6.22
N LYS A 464 6.53 -37.66 -5.56
CA LYS A 464 5.73 -37.73 -4.33
C LYS A 464 4.37 -38.39 -4.56
N ILE A 465 3.65 -38.02 -5.62
CA ILE A 465 2.35 -38.63 -5.95
C ILE A 465 2.52 -40.12 -6.24
N ASN A 466 3.44 -40.50 -7.14
CA ASN A 466 3.63 -41.91 -7.51
C ASN A 466 4.05 -42.76 -6.29
N SER A 467 4.91 -42.22 -5.43
CA SER A 467 5.31 -42.88 -4.18
C SER A 467 4.14 -43.07 -3.21
N MET A 468 3.31 -42.04 -3.00
CA MET A 468 2.15 -42.11 -2.10
C MET A 468 1.02 -43.02 -2.62
N VAL A 469 0.92 -43.19 -3.94
CA VAL A 469 -0.04 -44.12 -4.57
C VAL A 469 0.54 -45.55 -4.67
N GLY A 470 1.86 -45.69 -4.72
CA GLY A 470 2.55 -46.97 -4.85
C GLY A 470 2.63 -47.50 -6.29
N ARG A 471 2.29 -46.68 -7.29
CA ARG A 471 2.39 -46.99 -8.73
C ARG A 471 2.50 -45.70 -9.54
N ASP A 472 2.96 -45.80 -10.78
CA ASP A 472 3.07 -44.63 -11.66
C ASP A 472 1.70 -44.17 -12.17
N VAL A 473 1.24 -43.03 -11.64
CA VAL A 473 -0.03 -42.39 -12.01
C VAL A 473 0.14 -40.94 -12.49
N ALA A 474 1.28 -40.33 -12.19
CA ALA A 474 1.66 -38.99 -12.58
C ALA A 474 2.87 -39.01 -13.52
N PHE A 475 2.86 -38.10 -14.50
CA PHE A 475 3.95 -37.93 -15.46
C PHE A 475 4.32 -36.46 -15.64
N ALA A 476 5.58 -36.11 -15.35
CA ALA A 476 6.11 -34.76 -15.54
C ALA A 476 6.75 -34.59 -16.92
N MET A 477 6.21 -33.67 -17.72
CA MET A 477 6.76 -33.31 -19.02
C MET A 477 7.91 -32.31 -18.88
N ARG A 478 8.96 -32.48 -19.70
CA ARG A 478 10.16 -31.63 -19.65
C ARG A 478 10.52 -31.09 -21.03
N GLY A 479 11.16 -29.92 -21.02
CA GLY A 479 11.68 -29.27 -22.22
C GLY A 479 12.70 -30.11 -22.97
N PHE A 480 13.04 -29.68 -24.19
CA PHE A 480 14.19 -30.22 -24.88
C PHE A 480 15.45 -29.79 -24.12
N ASP A 481 16.34 -30.73 -23.91
CA ASP A 481 17.61 -30.50 -23.23
C ASP A 481 18.72 -30.90 -24.20
N VAL A 482 19.63 -29.95 -24.46
CA VAL A 482 20.74 -30.09 -25.41
C VAL A 482 21.67 -31.21 -24.99
N MET A 483 21.89 -31.38 -23.68
CA MET A 483 22.80 -32.36 -23.10
C MET A 483 22.16 -33.74 -23.00
N GLU A 484 20.84 -33.84 -22.81
CA GLU A 484 20.12 -35.12 -22.83
C GLU A 484 19.77 -35.61 -24.26
N CYS A 485 20.00 -34.79 -25.30
CA CYS A 485 19.69 -35.16 -26.68
C CYS A 485 20.63 -36.26 -27.19
N LYS A 486 20.09 -37.45 -27.43
CA LYS A 486 20.86 -38.60 -27.94
C LYS A 486 21.57 -38.33 -29.27
N LEU A 487 20.95 -37.53 -30.15
CA LEU A 487 21.57 -37.16 -31.42
C LEU A 487 22.83 -36.32 -31.17
N ASN A 488 22.70 -35.24 -30.39
CA ASN A 488 23.84 -34.39 -29.97
C ASN A 488 24.96 -35.20 -29.30
N GLN A 489 24.62 -36.18 -28.47
CA GLN A 489 25.60 -37.06 -27.82
C GLN A 489 26.31 -37.98 -28.82
N ALA A 490 25.60 -38.47 -29.84
CA ALA A 490 26.13 -39.41 -30.81
C ALA A 490 26.99 -38.74 -31.89
N ASP A 491 26.57 -37.58 -32.39
CA ASP A 491 27.22 -36.89 -33.51
C ASP A 491 28.05 -35.65 -33.11
N GLY A 492 28.04 -35.29 -31.82
CA GLY A 492 28.72 -34.10 -31.29
C GLY A 492 28.04 -32.78 -31.67
N SER A 493 26.84 -32.81 -32.26
CA SER A 493 26.08 -31.62 -32.58
C SER A 493 25.57 -30.92 -31.31
N MET A 494 25.30 -29.62 -31.42
CA MET A 494 24.76 -28.80 -30.34
C MET A 494 23.40 -28.22 -30.76
N LEU A 495 22.52 -29.10 -31.26
CA LEU A 495 21.18 -28.67 -31.66
C LEU A 495 20.46 -28.07 -30.44
N SER A 496 19.94 -26.85 -30.60
CA SER A 496 19.15 -26.15 -29.58
C SER A 496 17.66 -26.54 -29.61
N SER A 497 17.26 -27.44 -30.51
CA SER A 497 15.90 -27.97 -30.60
C SER A 497 15.88 -29.42 -31.15
N CYS A 498 14.79 -30.15 -30.86
CA CYS A 498 14.65 -31.54 -31.29
C CYS A 498 14.31 -31.64 -32.79
N LEU A 499 15.24 -32.20 -33.58
CA LEU A 499 15.07 -32.42 -35.02
C LEU A 499 13.85 -33.30 -35.35
N ALA A 500 13.59 -34.31 -34.51
CA ALA A 500 12.45 -35.22 -34.69
C ALA A 500 11.09 -34.50 -34.64
N ARG A 501 11.02 -33.32 -34.01
CA ARG A 501 9.78 -32.54 -33.88
C ARG A 501 9.29 -31.99 -35.22
N SER A 502 10.21 -31.61 -36.10
CA SER A 502 9.90 -31.05 -37.42
C SER A 502 10.07 -32.08 -38.54
N LYS A 503 11.04 -32.99 -38.40
CA LYS A 503 11.33 -34.06 -39.36
C LYS A 503 11.61 -35.35 -38.60
N PRO A 504 10.56 -36.10 -38.21
CA PRO A 504 10.70 -37.33 -37.42
C PRO A 504 11.72 -38.30 -38.01
N TYR A 505 11.70 -38.48 -39.33
CA TYR A 505 12.57 -39.39 -40.08
C TYR A 505 14.05 -39.00 -40.09
N LEU A 506 14.42 -37.79 -39.69
CA LEU A 506 15.82 -37.34 -39.61
C LEU A 506 16.50 -37.64 -38.27
N CYS A 507 15.75 -38.12 -37.27
CA CYS A 507 16.33 -38.50 -35.98
C CYS A 507 16.23 -40.00 -35.80
N GLU A 508 17.35 -40.70 -35.97
CA GLU A 508 17.43 -42.16 -35.77
C GLU A 508 17.10 -42.57 -34.33
N HIS A 509 17.31 -41.68 -33.36
CA HIS A 509 17.00 -41.91 -31.95
C HIS A 509 15.54 -41.59 -31.57
N ARG A 510 14.65 -41.22 -32.51
CA ARG A 510 13.27 -40.79 -32.19
C ARG A 510 12.48 -41.83 -31.37
N LEU A 511 12.68 -43.12 -31.67
CA LEU A 511 11.94 -44.24 -31.07
C LEU A 511 12.35 -44.54 -29.62
N ASN A 512 13.44 -43.93 -29.14
CA ASN A 512 13.89 -44.05 -27.77
C ASN A 512 14.23 -42.66 -27.16
N CYS A 513 13.67 -41.59 -27.73
CA CYS A 513 13.91 -40.22 -27.32
C CYS A 513 12.88 -39.77 -26.29
N ARG A 514 13.34 -39.53 -25.05
CA ARG A 514 12.52 -39.02 -23.94
C ARG A 514 11.72 -37.77 -24.31
N TYR A 515 12.33 -36.80 -24.99
CA TYR A 515 11.64 -35.58 -25.39
C TYR A 515 10.56 -35.79 -26.47
N TYR A 516 10.79 -36.72 -27.41
CA TYR A 516 9.85 -36.97 -28.50
C TYR A 516 8.68 -37.85 -28.04
N LEU A 517 8.97 -38.92 -27.31
CA LEU A 517 7.98 -39.89 -26.85
C LEU A 517 7.05 -39.34 -25.76
N GLN A 518 7.47 -38.33 -24.98
CA GLN A 518 6.66 -37.80 -23.88
C GLN A 518 5.24 -37.35 -24.28
N PHE A 519 5.04 -36.95 -25.54
CA PHE A 519 3.73 -36.50 -26.05
C PHE A 519 2.74 -37.67 -26.19
N ASP A 520 3.24 -38.87 -26.49
CA ASP A 520 2.45 -40.10 -26.51
C ASP A 520 2.43 -40.75 -25.11
N ASP A 521 3.55 -40.77 -24.41
CA ASP A 521 3.68 -41.41 -23.10
C ASP A 521 2.77 -40.78 -22.05
N GLN A 522 2.59 -39.45 -22.07
CA GLN A 522 1.69 -38.77 -21.15
C GLN A 522 0.26 -39.33 -21.20
N THR A 523 -0.18 -39.86 -22.36
CA THR A 523 -1.54 -40.42 -22.50
C THR A 523 -1.77 -41.65 -21.62
N LYS A 524 -0.72 -42.27 -21.08
CA LYS A 524 -0.81 -43.46 -20.22
C LYS A 524 -1.10 -43.13 -18.75
N TYR A 525 -1.07 -41.84 -18.37
CA TYR A 525 -1.12 -41.41 -16.97
C TYR A 525 -2.34 -40.53 -16.71
N PRO A 526 -3.12 -40.76 -15.63
CA PRO A 526 -4.24 -39.88 -15.29
C PRO A 526 -3.80 -38.45 -14.97
N ILE A 527 -2.62 -38.28 -14.35
CA ILE A 527 -2.10 -36.97 -13.95
C ILE A 527 -0.91 -36.58 -14.84
N VAL A 528 -0.96 -35.39 -15.43
CA VAL A 528 0.16 -34.84 -16.21
C VAL A 528 0.60 -33.51 -15.63
N ILE A 529 1.90 -33.37 -15.41
CA ILE A 529 2.49 -32.15 -14.86
C ILE A 529 3.29 -31.44 -15.96
N ILE A 530 2.96 -30.18 -16.20
CA ILE A 530 3.56 -29.35 -17.26
C ILE A 530 4.10 -28.03 -16.68
N SER A 531 5.05 -27.41 -17.37
CA SER A 531 5.48 -26.06 -17.00
C SER A 531 4.51 -24.98 -17.49
N PHE A 532 4.51 -23.81 -16.86
CA PHE A 532 3.76 -22.64 -17.36
C PHE A 532 4.09 -22.30 -18.82
N LYS A 533 5.37 -22.44 -19.20
CA LYS A 533 5.77 -22.19 -20.59
C LYS A 533 5.13 -23.21 -21.53
N ARG A 534 5.01 -24.47 -21.13
CA ARG A 534 4.31 -25.49 -21.93
C ARG A 534 2.82 -25.17 -22.01
N LEU A 535 2.18 -24.80 -20.90
CA LEU A 535 0.77 -24.41 -20.88
C LEU A 535 0.51 -23.27 -21.87
N GLU A 536 1.26 -22.17 -21.77
CA GLU A 536 1.15 -21.01 -22.66
C GLU A 536 1.30 -21.38 -24.15
N LEU A 537 2.26 -22.24 -24.48
CA LEU A 537 2.50 -22.67 -25.87
C LEU A 537 1.35 -23.49 -26.46
N GLU A 538 0.54 -24.13 -25.62
CA GLU A 538 -0.45 -25.12 -26.02
C GLU A 538 -1.89 -24.69 -25.72
N LEU A 539 -2.12 -23.48 -25.20
CA LEU A 539 -3.46 -22.95 -24.87
C LEU A 539 -4.46 -23.13 -26.02
N GLY A 540 -4.04 -22.89 -27.27
CA GLY A 540 -4.91 -23.01 -28.45
C GLY A 540 -5.36 -24.43 -28.82
N ASN A 541 -4.70 -25.47 -28.32
CA ASN A 541 -5.10 -26.88 -28.52
C ASN A 541 -4.84 -27.70 -27.25
N PHE A 542 -5.14 -27.12 -26.10
CA PHE A 542 -4.81 -27.72 -24.80
C PHE A 542 -5.59 -29.02 -24.60
N ILE A 543 -6.91 -28.98 -24.83
CA ILE A 543 -7.81 -30.13 -24.68
C ILE A 543 -7.42 -31.26 -25.63
N GLY A 544 -7.13 -30.96 -26.89
CA GLY A 544 -6.76 -31.99 -27.87
C GLY A 544 -5.44 -32.70 -27.55
N LYS A 545 -4.52 -32.03 -26.82
CA LYS A 545 -3.22 -32.61 -26.46
C LYS A 545 -3.19 -33.26 -25.08
N PHE A 546 -3.81 -32.63 -24.09
CA PHE A 546 -3.70 -33.01 -22.69
C PHE A 546 -5.02 -33.41 -22.04
N GLY A 547 -6.15 -33.27 -22.73
CA GLY A 547 -7.48 -33.54 -22.16
C GLY A 547 -7.85 -35.02 -22.03
N LYS A 548 -6.98 -35.97 -22.42
CA LYS A 548 -7.33 -37.41 -22.44
C LYS A 548 -6.19 -38.30 -21.99
N PHE A 549 -6.54 -39.40 -21.33
CA PHE A 549 -5.63 -40.49 -20.99
C PHE A 549 -6.28 -41.86 -21.26
N LYS A 550 -5.46 -42.90 -21.28
CA LYS A 550 -5.85 -44.29 -21.53
C LYS A 550 -5.45 -45.14 -20.35
N ARG A 551 -6.36 -46.02 -19.95
CA ARG A 551 -6.11 -47.06 -18.97
C ARG A 551 -6.70 -48.35 -19.52
N GLU A 552 -5.86 -49.38 -19.63
CA GLU A 552 -6.21 -50.62 -20.33
C GLU A 552 -6.71 -50.34 -21.76
N HIS A 553 -7.95 -50.70 -22.07
CA HIS A 553 -8.59 -50.47 -23.38
C HIS A 553 -9.57 -49.28 -23.39
N LEU A 554 -9.71 -48.56 -22.27
CA LEU A 554 -10.65 -47.46 -22.11
C LEU A 554 -9.93 -46.11 -22.15
N GLN A 555 -10.64 -45.09 -22.64
CA GLN A 555 -10.16 -43.72 -22.72
C GLN A 555 -11.00 -42.84 -21.78
N PHE A 556 -10.31 -42.04 -20.98
CA PHE A 556 -10.87 -41.16 -19.97
C PHE A 556 -10.48 -39.71 -20.24
N SER A 557 -11.25 -38.78 -19.69
CA SER A 557 -11.01 -37.34 -19.81
C SER A 557 -10.18 -36.82 -18.63
N ARG A 558 -9.35 -35.80 -18.89
CA ARG A 558 -8.80 -34.94 -17.84
C ARG A 558 -9.62 -33.67 -17.80
N ASP A 559 -10.52 -33.58 -16.85
CA ASP A 559 -11.51 -32.51 -16.69
C ASP A 559 -11.06 -31.43 -15.70
N LEU A 560 -9.85 -31.55 -15.13
CA LEU A 560 -9.30 -30.59 -14.17
C LEU A 560 -7.93 -30.04 -14.60
N LEU A 561 -7.80 -28.72 -14.60
CA LEU A 561 -6.54 -27.98 -14.72
C LEU A 561 -6.25 -27.27 -13.40
N LEU A 562 -5.21 -27.71 -12.70
CA LEU A 562 -4.67 -27.05 -11.50
C LEU A 562 -3.45 -26.22 -11.88
N ILE A 563 -3.42 -24.94 -11.51
CA ILE A 563 -2.28 -24.06 -11.75
C ILE A 563 -1.70 -23.65 -10.39
N ASP A 564 -0.49 -24.14 -10.08
CA ASP A 564 0.24 -23.83 -8.84
C ASP A 564 1.07 -22.56 -9.03
N GLU A 565 0.66 -21.48 -8.36
CA GLU A 565 1.10 -20.09 -8.53
C GLU A 565 0.50 -19.35 -9.74
N LYS A 566 0.71 -18.04 -9.79
CA LYS A 566 0.22 -17.17 -10.86
C LYS A 566 0.82 -17.56 -12.23
N PRO A 567 0.02 -17.98 -13.22
CA PRO A 567 0.51 -18.16 -14.58
C PRO A 567 0.76 -16.80 -15.25
N PRO A 568 1.50 -16.76 -16.37
CA PRO A 568 1.64 -15.53 -17.15
C PRO A 568 0.28 -15.12 -17.73
N MET A 569 -0.41 -14.19 -17.07
CA MET A 569 -1.74 -13.70 -17.47
C MET A 569 -1.68 -12.76 -18.67
N ILE A 570 -0.72 -11.83 -18.67
CA ILE A 570 -0.53 -10.85 -19.72
C ILE A 570 0.91 -10.98 -20.23
N GLY A 571 1.05 -11.24 -21.53
CA GLY A 571 2.32 -11.16 -22.22
C GLY A 571 2.54 -9.75 -22.77
N VAL A 572 3.74 -9.22 -22.59
CA VAL A 572 4.17 -7.95 -23.19
C VAL A 572 5.40 -8.24 -24.03
N GLN A 573 5.42 -7.72 -25.25
CA GLN A 573 6.55 -7.83 -26.14
C GLN A 573 6.87 -6.50 -26.80
N GLU A 574 8.16 -6.22 -26.90
CA GLU A 574 8.70 -4.97 -27.42
C GLU A 574 9.69 -5.29 -28.53
N ILE A 575 9.72 -4.45 -29.56
CA ILE A 575 10.73 -4.47 -30.63
C ILE A 575 11.15 -3.03 -30.93
N THR A 576 12.46 -2.77 -30.90
CA THR A 576 13.01 -1.50 -31.41
C THR A 576 13.11 -1.51 -32.92
N GLN A 577 13.09 -0.33 -33.56
CA GLN A 577 13.25 -0.21 -35.01
C GLN A 577 14.51 -0.93 -35.52
N THR A 578 15.63 -0.77 -34.82
CA THR A 578 16.90 -1.44 -35.17
C THR A 578 16.80 -2.97 -35.08
N GLU A 579 16.10 -3.50 -34.07
CA GLU A 579 15.86 -4.94 -33.95
C GLU A 579 14.95 -5.44 -35.06
N TYR A 580 13.89 -4.68 -35.38
CA TYR A 580 12.96 -5.01 -36.46
C TYR A 580 13.67 -5.06 -37.82
N GLU A 581 14.46 -4.03 -38.16
CA GLU A 581 15.23 -3.97 -39.40
C GLU A 581 16.24 -5.13 -39.50
N ARG A 582 16.92 -5.44 -38.40
CA ARG A 582 17.84 -6.59 -38.31
C ARG A 582 17.08 -7.91 -38.54
N TRP A 583 15.92 -8.10 -37.92
CA TRP A 583 15.12 -9.31 -38.10
C TRP A 583 14.51 -9.42 -39.50
N LEU A 584 14.16 -8.29 -40.12
CA LEU A 584 13.71 -8.26 -41.51
C LEU A 584 14.80 -8.78 -42.44
N GLN A 585 16.06 -8.40 -42.22
CA GLN A 585 17.20 -8.92 -43.00
C GLN A 585 17.36 -10.45 -42.85
N TYR A 586 17.18 -10.99 -41.65
CA TYR A 586 17.22 -12.45 -41.43
C TYR A 586 15.98 -13.16 -42.02
N ALA A 587 14.80 -12.53 -41.95
CA ALA A 587 13.58 -13.03 -42.58
C ALA A 587 13.71 -13.11 -44.11
N LEU A 588 14.62 -12.33 -44.73
CA LEU A 588 14.91 -12.43 -46.16
C LEU A 588 15.37 -13.82 -46.61
N ILE A 589 16.05 -14.56 -45.73
CA ILE A 589 16.45 -15.95 -45.99
C ILE A 589 15.22 -16.85 -46.17
N PHE A 590 14.10 -16.53 -45.52
CA PHE A 590 12.85 -17.29 -45.57
C PHE A 590 11.94 -16.90 -46.75
N PHE A 591 12.13 -15.72 -47.37
CA PHE A 591 11.25 -15.24 -48.44
C PHE A 591 11.26 -16.07 -49.72
N ASN A 592 12.21 -16.99 -49.88
CA ASN A 592 12.23 -17.93 -51.00
C ASN A 592 11.30 -19.15 -50.83
N SER A 593 10.47 -19.19 -49.78
CA SER A 593 9.49 -20.27 -49.55
C SER A 593 8.08 -19.89 -49.99
N GLU A 594 7.28 -20.87 -50.40
CA GLU A 594 5.86 -20.68 -50.78
C GLU A 594 4.99 -20.13 -49.64
N TYR A 595 5.41 -20.34 -48.39
CA TYR A 595 4.74 -19.89 -47.15
C TYR A 595 5.09 -18.45 -46.74
N ALA A 596 5.97 -17.77 -47.48
CA ALA A 596 6.39 -16.42 -47.17
C ALA A 596 5.34 -15.35 -47.53
N THR A 597 4.30 -15.73 -48.27
CA THR A 597 3.19 -14.86 -48.71
C THR A 597 2.43 -14.23 -47.53
N GLU A 598 2.14 -14.99 -46.48
CA GLU A 598 1.47 -14.49 -45.27
C GLU A 598 2.30 -13.40 -44.58
N LEU A 599 3.62 -13.61 -44.47
CA LEU A 599 4.55 -12.64 -43.88
C LEU A 599 4.70 -11.40 -44.75
N ASN A 600 4.82 -11.56 -46.07
CA ASN A 600 4.91 -10.46 -47.04
C ASN A 600 3.67 -9.55 -47.03
N ARG A 601 2.50 -10.08 -46.67
CA ARG A 601 1.27 -9.29 -46.57
C ARG A 601 1.29 -8.32 -45.39
N VAL A 602 1.88 -8.70 -44.26
CA VAL A 602 1.82 -7.95 -43.00
C VAL A 602 3.04 -7.08 -42.73
N LEU A 603 4.21 -7.46 -43.26
CA LEU A 603 5.44 -6.67 -43.05
C LEU A 603 5.34 -5.21 -43.51
N PRO A 604 4.72 -4.86 -44.66
CA PRO A 604 4.56 -3.46 -45.04
C PRO A 604 3.78 -2.63 -44.01
N ILE A 605 2.77 -3.23 -43.37
CA ILE A 605 1.96 -2.59 -42.32
C ILE A 605 2.84 -2.31 -41.10
N VAL A 606 3.61 -3.29 -40.64
CA VAL A 606 4.49 -3.12 -39.48
C VAL A 606 5.62 -2.11 -39.77
N THR A 607 6.20 -2.15 -40.97
CA THR A 607 7.22 -1.20 -41.40
C THR A 607 6.69 0.22 -41.46
N SER A 608 5.45 0.44 -41.94
CA SER A 608 4.89 1.78 -42.02
C SER A 608 4.66 2.42 -40.64
N LEU A 609 4.42 1.62 -39.60
CA LEU A 609 4.27 2.13 -38.22
C LEU A 609 5.56 2.73 -37.69
N PHE A 610 6.74 2.22 -38.07
CA PHE A 610 8.02 2.81 -37.67
C PHE A 610 8.31 4.13 -38.39
N SER A 611 7.71 4.35 -39.57
CA SER A 611 7.87 5.57 -40.38
C SER A 611 6.87 6.67 -40.04
N GLN A 612 5.94 6.43 -39.11
CA GLN A 612 4.93 7.39 -38.72
C GLN A 612 5.53 8.54 -37.92
N GLU A 613 5.12 9.78 -38.21
CA GLU A 613 5.48 10.94 -37.38
C GLU A 613 4.58 11.01 -36.15
N PHE A 614 5.19 11.00 -34.96
CA PHE A 614 4.49 11.14 -33.68
C PHE A 614 5.37 11.90 -32.68
N GLN A 615 4.77 12.54 -31.67
CA GLN A 615 5.52 13.38 -30.74
C GLN A 615 6.37 12.57 -29.75
N ARG A 616 5.75 11.64 -29.02
CA ARG A 616 6.45 10.87 -27.98
C ARG A 616 5.91 9.47 -27.82
N ARG A 617 4.60 9.32 -27.74
CA ARG A 617 3.90 8.03 -27.74
C ARG A 617 2.67 8.13 -28.63
N GLU A 618 2.27 7.00 -29.20
CA GLU A 618 1.04 6.90 -29.99
C GLU A 618 0.40 5.53 -29.82
N LEU A 619 -0.93 5.49 -29.66
CA LEU A 619 -1.69 4.25 -29.59
C LEU A 619 -1.93 3.70 -30.98
N ILE A 620 -1.70 2.40 -31.14
CA ILE A 620 -1.99 1.68 -32.38
C ILE A 620 -3.23 0.81 -32.16
N PRO A 621 -4.31 1.01 -32.91
CA PRO A 621 -5.47 0.14 -32.86
C PRO A 621 -5.16 -1.22 -33.49
N SER A 622 -5.96 -2.23 -33.14
CA SER A 622 -5.95 -3.52 -33.83
C SER A 622 -6.19 -3.31 -35.32
N GLN A 623 -5.38 -3.98 -36.16
CA GLN A 623 -5.50 -3.92 -37.62
C GLN A 623 -6.38 -5.05 -38.16
N ASP A 624 -6.30 -6.23 -37.54
CA ASP A 624 -7.09 -7.41 -37.89
C ASP A 624 -7.18 -8.36 -36.67
N GLN A 625 -8.31 -8.32 -35.97
CA GLN A 625 -8.55 -9.12 -34.76
C GLN A 625 -8.56 -10.63 -35.03
N ALA A 626 -8.80 -11.06 -36.27
CA ALA A 626 -8.84 -12.46 -36.67
C ALA A 626 -7.51 -12.97 -37.22
N PHE A 627 -6.51 -12.10 -37.41
CA PHE A 627 -5.26 -12.45 -38.06
C PHE A 627 -4.49 -13.52 -37.30
N SER A 628 -4.17 -14.65 -37.93
CA SER A 628 -3.22 -15.64 -37.41
C SER A 628 -2.43 -16.26 -38.55
N PHE A 629 -1.17 -16.57 -38.31
CA PHE A 629 -0.40 -17.34 -39.27
C PHE A 629 -0.92 -18.78 -39.34
N SER A 630 -0.93 -19.34 -40.55
CA SER A 630 -1.36 -20.71 -40.78
C SER A 630 -0.45 -21.73 -40.06
N ASN A 631 -0.97 -22.94 -39.86
CA ASN A 631 -0.16 -24.06 -39.36
C ASN A 631 1.03 -24.34 -40.28
N ASP A 632 0.85 -24.18 -41.60
CA ASP A 632 1.89 -24.39 -42.60
C ASP A 632 3.01 -23.36 -42.48
N PHE A 633 2.65 -22.08 -42.28
CA PHE A 633 3.62 -21.04 -41.93
C PHE A 633 4.41 -21.42 -40.67
N TRP A 634 3.73 -21.77 -39.58
CA TRP A 634 4.40 -22.11 -38.32
C TRP A 634 5.29 -23.35 -38.45
N MET A 635 4.92 -24.33 -39.26
CA MET A 635 5.76 -25.49 -39.58
C MET A 635 7.01 -25.08 -40.36
N ALA A 636 6.86 -24.24 -41.38
CA ALA A 636 7.98 -23.73 -42.17
C ALA A 636 8.90 -22.82 -41.34
N TRP A 637 8.35 -21.94 -40.51
CA TRP A 637 9.11 -21.06 -39.61
C TRP A 637 9.99 -21.86 -38.66
N ARG A 638 9.41 -22.88 -38.00
CA ARG A 638 10.13 -23.81 -37.10
C ARG A 638 11.16 -24.69 -37.81
N ARG A 639 11.13 -24.80 -39.14
CA ARG A 639 12.17 -25.50 -39.93
C ARG A 639 13.41 -24.64 -40.15
N ASN A 640 13.27 -23.32 -40.16
CA ASN A 640 14.35 -22.40 -40.50
C ASN A 640 14.93 -21.66 -39.28
N PHE A 641 14.13 -21.47 -38.23
CA PHE A 641 14.54 -20.75 -37.02
C PHE A 641 14.31 -21.61 -35.77
N SER A 642 15.30 -21.64 -34.88
CA SER A 642 15.20 -22.27 -33.57
C SER A 642 14.41 -21.41 -32.60
N PHE A 643 13.77 -22.03 -31.61
CA PHE A 643 13.06 -21.30 -30.55
C PHE A 643 13.97 -20.39 -29.72
N THR A 644 15.28 -20.68 -29.71
CA THR A 644 16.29 -19.86 -29.03
C THR A 644 16.70 -18.63 -29.82
N ASP A 645 16.40 -18.57 -31.11
CA ASP A 645 16.79 -17.46 -31.97
C ASP A 645 15.86 -16.26 -31.70
N ASP A 646 16.42 -15.06 -31.54
CA ASP A 646 15.61 -13.88 -31.22
C ASP A 646 14.52 -13.59 -32.26
N ILE A 647 14.82 -13.85 -33.54
CA ILE A 647 13.87 -13.72 -34.64
C ILE A 647 12.65 -14.63 -34.47
N PHE A 648 12.75 -15.76 -33.74
CA PHE A 648 11.62 -16.67 -33.55
C PHE A 648 10.41 -15.99 -32.89
N LYS A 649 10.65 -14.89 -32.17
CA LYS A 649 9.62 -14.09 -31.51
C LYS A 649 8.85 -13.17 -32.47
N LEU A 650 9.36 -12.94 -33.68
CA LEU A 650 8.80 -11.97 -34.64
C LEU A 650 7.38 -12.33 -35.09
N PRO A 651 7.05 -13.57 -35.54
CA PRO A 651 5.69 -13.83 -35.99
C PRO A 651 4.66 -13.72 -34.86
N ARG A 652 5.02 -14.11 -33.63
CA ARG A 652 4.14 -13.92 -32.46
C ARG A 652 3.89 -12.46 -32.15
N PHE A 653 4.94 -11.63 -32.27
CA PHE A 653 4.80 -10.19 -32.13
C PHE A 653 3.85 -9.63 -33.17
N ILE A 654 4.01 -10.01 -34.44
CA ILE A 654 3.15 -9.55 -35.53
C ILE A 654 1.71 -10.00 -35.30
N GLU A 655 1.47 -11.28 -34.96
CA GLU A 655 0.13 -11.75 -34.62
C GLU A 655 -0.49 -10.93 -33.48
N SER A 656 0.25 -10.69 -32.39
CA SER A 656 -0.23 -9.90 -31.26
C SER A 656 -0.53 -8.46 -31.66
N LEU A 657 0.35 -7.82 -32.43
CA LEU A 657 0.18 -6.45 -32.89
C LEU A 657 -1.02 -6.30 -33.82
N MET A 658 -1.21 -7.23 -34.76
CA MET A 658 -2.35 -7.21 -35.68
C MET A 658 -3.67 -7.41 -34.94
N LYS A 659 -3.71 -8.35 -33.97
CA LYS A 659 -4.93 -8.69 -33.22
C LYS A 659 -5.30 -7.70 -32.12
N ASN A 660 -4.30 -7.22 -31.38
CA ASN A 660 -4.50 -6.49 -30.12
C ASN A 660 -4.07 -5.01 -30.25
N GLY A 661 -3.43 -4.64 -31.35
CA GLY A 661 -2.78 -3.36 -31.50
C GLY A 661 -1.55 -3.24 -30.58
N GLY A 662 -1.21 -2.01 -30.24
CA GLY A 662 -0.04 -1.72 -29.43
C GLY A 662 0.16 -0.23 -29.21
N HIS A 663 1.41 0.18 -28.99
CA HIS A 663 1.78 1.58 -28.96
C HIS A 663 3.22 1.81 -29.43
N LEU A 664 3.45 2.97 -30.02
CA LEU A 664 4.77 3.50 -30.35
C LEU A 664 5.29 4.34 -29.18
N SER A 665 6.61 4.35 -29.02
CA SER A 665 7.31 5.19 -28.06
C SER A 665 8.69 5.57 -28.59
N LEU A 666 9.15 6.79 -28.29
CA LEU A 666 10.53 7.20 -28.55
C LEU A 666 11.43 6.79 -27.39
N HIS A 667 12.50 6.04 -27.69
CA HIS A 667 13.47 5.64 -26.66
C HIS A 667 14.26 6.85 -26.15
N SER A 668 14.27 7.04 -24.83
CA SER A 668 14.98 8.14 -24.18
C SER A 668 16.49 7.95 -24.28
N GLY A 669 17.14 8.66 -25.22
CA GLY A 669 18.60 8.72 -25.37
C GLY A 669 19.13 8.37 -26.76
N SER A 670 18.38 7.67 -27.60
CA SER A 670 18.82 7.23 -28.94
C SER A 670 17.94 7.72 -30.10
N GLN A 671 16.83 8.41 -29.83
CA GLN A 671 15.79 8.74 -30.83
C GLN A 671 15.24 7.53 -31.61
N THR A 672 15.49 6.30 -31.16
CA THR A 672 14.99 5.11 -31.85
C THR A 672 13.56 4.81 -31.43
N THR A 673 12.69 4.62 -32.42
CA THR A 673 11.30 4.22 -32.22
C THR A 673 11.22 2.79 -31.69
N LYS A 674 10.33 2.57 -30.72
CA LYS A 674 10.04 1.26 -30.13
C LYS A 674 8.55 0.98 -30.23
N LEU A 675 8.24 -0.21 -30.72
CA LEU A 675 6.88 -0.71 -30.87
C LEU A 675 6.62 -1.78 -29.79
N THR A 676 5.50 -1.63 -29.08
CA THR A 676 5.12 -2.51 -27.99
C THR A 676 3.72 -3.07 -28.23
N THR A 677 3.53 -4.36 -28.00
CA THR A 677 2.21 -5.03 -28.03
C THR A 677 2.05 -5.90 -26.80
N SER A 678 0.81 -6.29 -26.53
CA SER A 678 0.46 -7.19 -25.44
C SER A 678 -0.69 -8.10 -25.82
N TRP A 679 -0.80 -9.22 -25.10
CA TRP A 679 -1.91 -10.16 -25.21
C TRP A 679 -2.30 -10.69 -23.84
N SER A 680 -3.57 -11.04 -23.69
CA SER A 680 -4.10 -11.72 -22.51
C SER A 680 -4.24 -13.22 -22.78
N ASN A 681 -3.72 -14.03 -21.86
CA ASN A 681 -3.93 -15.47 -21.85
C ASN A 681 -5.24 -15.76 -21.10
N LYS A 682 -6.19 -16.38 -21.79
CA LYS A 682 -7.46 -16.80 -21.19
C LYS A 682 -7.31 -18.22 -20.63
N PHE A 683 -7.57 -18.37 -19.34
CA PHE A 683 -7.56 -19.66 -18.64
C PHE A 683 -8.97 -20.24 -18.43
N ASN A 684 -9.99 -19.59 -18.97
CA ASN A 684 -11.30 -20.20 -19.18
C ASN A 684 -11.20 -21.14 -20.38
N MET A 685 -10.71 -22.37 -20.13
CA MET A 685 -10.73 -23.45 -21.11
C MET A 685 -12.19 -23.70 -21.50
N ALA A 686 -12.47 -24.10 -22.75
CA ALA A 686 -13.83 -24.46 -23.19
C ALA A 686 -14.57 -25.35 -22.17
N SER A 687 -15.90 -25.43 -22.26
CA SER A 687 -16.88 -25.98 -21.29
C SER A 687 -16.63 -27.34 -20.62
N ASP A 688 -15.51 -27.99 -20.88
CA ASP A 688 -15.22 -29.37 -20.51
C ASP A 688 -14.05 -29.49 -19.52
N ILE A 689 -13.34 -28.40 -19.18
CA ILE A 689 -12.24 -28.43 -18.19
C ILE A 689 -12.45 -27.38 -17.10
N GLN A 690 -12.54 -27.85 -15.86
CA GLN A 690 -12.51 -27.02 -14.66
C GLN A 690 -11.11 -26.49 -14.43
N THR A 691 -10.95 -25.17 -14.31
CA THR A 691 -9.65 -24.55 -14.03
C THR A 691 -9.63 -23.95 -12.63
N VAL A 692 -8.58 -24.25 -11.85
CA VAL A 692 -8.36 -23.71 -10.51
C VAL A 692 -6.94 -23.15 -10.42
N ILE A 693 -6.82 -21.87 -10.05
CA ILE A 693 -5.56 -21.13 -10.02
C ILE A 693 -5.23 -20.73 -8.59
N PHE A 694 -4.08 -21.19 -8.10
CA PHE A 694 -3.60 -20.91 -6.77
C PHE A 694 -2.67 -19.69 -6.75
N ASP A 695 -3.21 -18.48 -6.68
CA ASP A 695 -2.41 -17.25 -6.60
C ASP A 695 -2.74 -16.46 -5.34
N GLY A 696 -1.76 -16.32 -4.43
CA GLY A 696 -1.94 -15.60 -3.16
C GLY A 696 -2.03 -14.07 -3.32
N THR A 697 -1.88 -13.58 -4.55
CA THR A 697 -2.02 -12.16 -4.90
C THR A 697 -3.24 -11.88 -5.81
N ALA A 698 -4.08 -12.89 -6.08
CA ALA A 698 -5.24 -12.77 -6.97
C ALA A 698 -6.25 -11.71 -6.52
N ASP A 699 -6.33 -11.40 -5.24
CA ASP A 699 -7.19 -10.39 -4.63
C ASP A 699 -6.70 -8.93 -4.83
N LEU A 700 -5.58 -8.72 -5.53
CA LEU A 700 -5.11 -7.39 -5.98
C LEU A 700 -4.72 -7.33 -7.46
N ASP A 701 -4.45 -8.47 -8.08
CA ASP A 701 -3.83 -8.48 -9.40
C ASP A 701 -4.84 -8.27 -10.52
N GLN A 702 -4.88 -7.04 -11.05
CA GLN A 702 -5.77 -6.64 -12.15
C GLN A 702 -5.55 -7.40 -13.47
N SER A 703 -4.51 -8.23 -13.59
CA SER A 703 -4.36 -9.08 -14.77
C SER A 703 -5.41 -10.19 -14.84
N TYR A 704 -6.04 -10.52 -13.72
CA TYR A 704 -7.30 -11.24 -13.71
C TYR A 704 -8.40 -10.20 -13.98
N LYS A 705 -9.02 -10.23 -15.16
CA LYS A 705 -10.29 -9.52 -15.39
C LYS A 705 -11.35 -10.21 -14.51
N HIS A 706 -11.45 -9.83 -13.22
CA HIS A 706 -12.12 -10.63 -12.17
C HIS A 706 -13.56 -11.03 -12.49
N GLU A 707 -14.24 -10.30 -13.35
CA GLU A 707 -15.54 -10.65 -13.92
C GLU A 707 -15.56 -12.01 -14.65
N GLU A 708 -14.42 -12.46 -15.19
CA GLU A 708 -14.25 -13.75 -15.86
C GLU A 708 -13.97 -14.93 -14.88
N TYR A 709 -13.83 -14.66 -13.58
CA TYR A 709 -13.39 -15.63 -12.57
C TYR A 709 -14.31 -15.70 -11.35
N HIS A 710 -14.24 -16.80 -10.59
CA HIS A 710 -14.74 -16.88 -9.22
C HIS A 710 -13.57 -16.70 -8.25
N LEU A 711 -13.54 -15.58 -7.51
CA LEU A 711 -12.52 -15.35 -6.50
C LEU A 711 -13.01 -15.92 -5.16
N LEU A 712 -12.33 -16.92 -4.59
CA LEU A 712 -12.71 -17.43 -3.27
C LEU A 712 -12.52 -16.34 -2.20
N ASP A 713 -13.49 -16.21 -1.28
CA ASP A 713 -13.42 -15.26 -0.16
C ASP A 713 -12.47 -15.74 0.96
N PHE A 714 -11.18 -15.84 0.61
CA PHE A 714 -10.11 -16.07 1.57
C PHE A 714 -9.44 -14.74 1.90
N GLY A 715 -9.67 -14.26 3.12
CA GLY A 715 -8.94 -13.13 3.69
C GLY A 715 -7.55 -13.54 4.17
N SER A 716 -6.80 -12.60 4.75
CA SER A 716 -5.47 -12.94 5.27
C SER A 716 -5.54 -13.99 6.39
N LEU A 717 -4.70 -15.01 6.30
CA LEU A 717 -4.52 -16.04 7.34
C LEU A 717 -3.81 -15.51 8.60
N ARG A 718 -3.19 -14.32 8.50
CA ARG A 718 -2.25 -13.79 9.49
C ARG A 718 -2.62 -12.38 9.91
N THR A 719 -2.09 -11.96 11.06
CA THR A 719 -2.07 -10.55 11.47
C THR A 719 -0.67 -9.98 11.30
N TYR A 720 -0.58 -8.73 10.87
CA TYR A 720 0.70 -8.04 10.67
C TYR A 720 0.98 -6.97 11.73
N GLU A 721 0.27 -7.01 12.87
CA GLU A 721 0.39 -6.03 13.97
C GLU A 721 1.82 -5.98 14.58
N GLY A 722 2.56 -7.07 14.46
CA GLY A 722 3.95 -7.22 14.90
C GLY A 722 5.00 -6.86 13.85
N LEU A 723 4.58 -6.59 12.62
CA LEU A 723 5.45 -6.25 11.50
C LEU A 723 5.72 -4.74 11.47
N GLU A 724 6.99 -4.37 11.39
CA GLU A 724 7.42 -2.97 11.37
C GLU A 724 7.93 -2.61 9.97
N PHE A 725 7.36 -1.58 9.36
CA PHE A 725 7.87 -0.96 8.15
C PHE A 725 8.67 0.29 8.50
N HIS A 726 9.92 0.32 8.07
CA HIS A 726 10.85 1.43 8.21
C HIS A 726 10.95 2.10 6.83
N ILE A 727 10.26 3.23 6.67
CA ILE A 727 9.99 3.85 5.38
C ILE A 727 10.79 5.15 5.21
N CYS A 728 11.51 5.24 4.10
CA CYS A 728 12.12 6.47 3.62
C CYS A 728 11.40 6.96 2.35
N ASP A 729 10.77 8.13 2.40
CA ASP A 729 10.00 8.70 1.28
C ASP A 729 10.79 9.65 0.36
N PHE A 730 12.10 9.75 0.57
CA PHE A 730 12.92 10.81 -0.03
C PHE A 730 13.98 10.29 -1.00
N ILE A 731 14.49 9.08 -0.75
CA ILE A 731 15.56 8.48 -1.53
C ILE A 731 14.94 7.64 -2.65
N SER A 732 15.26 8.00 -3.90
CA SER A 732 14.93 7.16 -5.05
C SER A 732 15.72 5.86 -5.02
N GLY A 733 15.04 4.73 -5.13
CA GLY A 733 15.60 3.40 -5.37
C GLY A 733 15.49 2.93 -6.83
N THR A 734 15.35 3.84 -7.80
CA THR A 734 15.21 3.44 -9.21
C THR A 734 16.48 2.72 -9.69
N LYS A 735 16.35 1.86 -10.71
CA LYS A 735 17.50 1.22 -11.37
C LYS A 735 18.58 2.24 -11.75
N THR A 736 18.19 3.37 -12.32
CA THR A 736 19.08 4.49 -12.70
C THR A 736 19.71 5.21 -11.51
N ALA A 737 19.04 5.28 -10.36
CA ALA A 737 19.64 5.85 -9.15
C ALA A 737 20.67 4.90 -8.51
N LEU A 738 20.54 3.59 -8.77
CA LEU A 738 21.40 2.53 -8.25
C LEU A 738 22.41 2.01 -9.30
N THR A 739 22.70 2.76 -10.37
CA THR A 739 23.80 2.44 -11.30
C THR A 739 25.16 2.95 -10.84
N ASP A 740 25.20 3.94 -9.94
CA ASP A 740 26.44 4.46 -9.38
C ASP A 740 26.97 3.52 -8.29
N GLU A 741 28.18 3.00 -8.48
CA GLU A 741 28.84 2.08 -7.55
C GLU A 741 28.96 2.69 -6.14
N LYS A 742 29.19 4.01 -6.01
CA LYS A 742 29.27 4.66 -4.68
C LYS A 742 27.95 4.59 -3.93
N MET A 743 26.84 4.73 -4.65
CA MET A 743 25.49 4.60 -4.09
C MET A 743 25.18 3.17 -3.68
N VAL A 744 25.63 2.17 -4.46
CA VAL A 744 25.50 0.75 -4.10
C VAL A 744 26.30 0.43 -2.84
N LYS A 745 27.54 0.92 -2.73
CA LYS A 745 28.37 0.76 -1.52
C LYS A 745 27.79 1.48 -0.31
N ALA A 746 27.17 2.64 -0.50
CA ALA A 746 26.43 3.31 0.58
C ALA A 746 25.27 2.44 1.07
N LEU A 747 24.46 1.88 0.15
CA LEU A 747 23.39 0.97 0.50
C LEU A 747 23.90 -0.29 1.23
N CYS A 748 25.03 -0.87 0.83
CA CYS A 748 25.64 -2.01 1.54
C CYS A 748 26.02 -1.64 2.98
N ARG A 749 26.67 -0.49 3.18
CA ARG A 749 26.99 0.02 4.53
C ARG A 749 25.74 0.26 5.39
N GLU A 750 24.62 0.64 4.77
CA GLU A 750 23.34 0.76 5.50
C GLU A 750 22.85 -0.62 5.97
N VAL A 751 22.93 -1.64 5.10
CA VAL A 751 22.58 -3.03 5.45
C VAL A 751 23.49 -3.58 6.56
N GLU A 752 24.79 -3.27 6.52
CA GLU A 752 25.72 -3.61 7.61
C GLU A 752 25.31 -2.96 8.93
N SER A 753 24.93 -1.68 8.93
CA SER A 753 24.43 -1.00 10.13
C SER A 753 23.21 -1.71 10.69
N ILE A 754 22.24 -2.04 9.83
CA ILE A 754 21.03 -2.79 10.22
C ILE A 754 21.41 -4.16 10.79
N ALA A 755 22.36 -4.87 10.19
CA ALA A 755 22.83 -6.17 10.70
C ALA A 755 23.51 -6.04 12.08
N ASN A 756 24.28 -4.98 12.30
CA ASN A 756 24.97 -4.72 13.57
C ASN A 756 24.00 -4.34 14.69
N GLU A 757 22.97 -3.56 14.37
CA GLU A 757 21.90 -3.20 15.32
C GLU A 757 21.00 -4.39 15.68
N ASN A 758 20.95 -5.43 14.83
CA ASN A 758 20.10 -6.60 14.99
C ASN A 758 20.92 -7.90 14.97
N PRO A 759 21.82 -8.14 15.94
CA PRO A 759 22.86 -9.18 15.87
C PRO A 759 22.33 -10.62 15.86
N ARG A 760 21.05 -10.84 16.20
CA ARG A 760 20.42 -12.17 16.24
C ARG A 760 19.55 -12.47 15.03
N GLU A 761 19.30 -11.47 14.19
CA GLU A 761 18.36 -11.57 13.08
C GLU A 761 19.10 -11.86 11.76
N GLN A 762 18.42 -12.55 10.84
CA GLN A 762 18.86 -12.74 9.46
C GLN A 762 18.15 -11.78 8.52
N ILE A 763 18.89 -11.24 7.55
CA ILE A 763 18.43 -10.23 6.59
C ILE A 763 18.25 -10.88 5.22
N PHE A 764 17.09 -10.65 4.60
CA PHE A 764 16.87 -10.85 3.18
C PHE A 764 17.06 -9.53 2.43
N PHE A 765 17.93 -9.53 1.43
CA PHE A 765 18.29 -8.33 0.66
C PHE A 765 18.11 -8.57 -0.86
N PRO A 766 16.89 -8.43 -1.39
CA PRO A 766 16.64 -8.53 -2.81
C PRO A 766 17.14 -7.28 -3.58
N VAL A 767 17.85 -7.50 -4.69
CA VAL A 767 18.51 -6.43 -5.48
C VAL A 767 18.32 -6.59 -6.98
N PHE A 768 18.73 -5.60 -7.79
CA PHE A 768 18.77 -5.78 -9.25
C PHE A 768 19.94 -6.68 -9.66
N LYS A 769 19.71 -7.55 -10.65
CA LYS A 769 20.73 -8.47 -11.20
C LYS A 769 22.06 -7.78 -11.56
N LYS A 770 22.00 -6.54 -12.06
CA LYS A 770 23.20 -5.78 -12.46
C LYS A 770 24.09 -5.38 -11.27
N ILE A 771 23.53 -5.17 -10.08
CA ILE A 771 24.28 -4.72 -8.90
C ILE A 771 24.65 -5.85 -7.94
N GLU A 772 24.02 -7.02 -8.10
CA GLU A 772 24.27 -8.21 -7.27
C GLU A 772 25.75 -8.57 -7.11
N PRO A 773 26.61 -8.56 -8.16
CA PRO A 773 28.03 -8.88 -7.98
C PRO A 773 28.76 -7.91 -7.03
N VAL A 774 28.44 -6.62 -7.09
CA VAL A 774 29.03 -5.60 -6.21
C VAL A 774 28.53 -5.80 -4.78
N VAL A 775 27.24 -6.09 -4.60
CA VAL A 775 26.63 -6.34 -3.28
C VAL A 775 27.24 -7.59 -2.63
N VAL A 776 27.41 -8.68 -3.38
CA VAL A 776 28.00 -9.92 -2.87
C VAL A 776 29.45 -9.71 -2.43
N MET A 777 30.20 -8.90 -3.17
CA MET A 777 31.58 -8.55 -2.81
C MET A 777 31.65 -7.71 -1.53
N GLU A 778 30.84 -6.66 -1.42
CA GLU A 778 30.88 -5.75 -0.27
C GLU A 778 30.34 -6.41 1.02
N LEU A 779 29.32 -7.27 0.93
CA LEU A 779 28.71 -7.94 2.09
C LEU A 779 29.24 -9.37 2.33
N ALA A 780 30.41 -9.72 1.78
CA ALA A 780 30.93 -11.09 1.77
C ALA A 780 30.94 -11.75 3.16
N ASP A 781 31.41 -11.05 4.20
CA ASP A 781 31.50 -11.58 5.56
C ASP A 781 30.12 -11.89 6.16
N LEU A 782 29.12 -11.02 5.91
CA LEU A 782 27.76 -11.22 6.37
C LEU A 782 27.02 -12.33 5.61
N ILE A 783 27.38 -12.53 4.34
CA ILE A 783 26.85 -13.61 3.52
C ILE A 783 27.43 -14.95 3.97
N VAL A 784 28.76 -15.04 4.14
CA VAL A 784 29.46 -16.27 4.59
C VAL A 784 28.99 -16.69 5.98
N SER A 785 28.75 -15.73 6.88
CA SER A 785 28.18 -16.01 8.21
C SER A 785 26.68 -16.35 8.21
N GLY A 786 26.00 -16.28 7.05
CA GLY A 786 24.58 -16.53 6.91
C GLY A 786 23.66 -15.44 7.49
N ARG A 787 24.24 -14.29 7.90
CA ARG A 787 23.50 -13.14 8.45
C ARG A 787 22.74 -12.37 7.38
N VAL A 788 23.25 -12.33 6.14
CA VAL A 788 22.59 -11.69 5.00
C VAL A 788 22.43 -12.71 3.86
N LYS A 789 21.23 -12.79 3.30
CA LYS A 789 20.92 -13.57 2.10
C LYS A 789 20.55 -12.61 0.98
N VAL A 790 21.37 -12.61 -0.06
CA VAL A 790 21.19 -11.76 -1.26
C VAL A 790 20.60 -12.61 -2.37
N ALA A 791 19.68 -12.03 -3.13
CA ALA A 791 19.19 -12.59 -4.37
C ALA A 791 18.79 -11.45 -5.30
N HIS A 792 18.81 -11.68 -6.61
CA HIS A 792 18.23 -10.72 -7.52
C HIS A 792 16.74 -10.95 -7.78
N TYR A 793 16.02 -9.87 -8.05
CA TYR A 793 14.61 -9.90 -8.40
C TYR A 793 14.35 -10.88 -9.55
N GLY A 794 13.40 -11.80 -9.36
CA GLY A 794 13.03 -12.84 -10.33
C GLY A 794 13.57 -14.23 -10.01
N GLU A 795 14.76 -14.36 -9.40
CA GLU A 795 15.30 -15.68 -9.00
C GLU A 795 14.81 -16.15 -7.62
N THR A 796 14.19 -15.26 -6.86
CA THR A 796 13.66 -15.49 -5.50
C THR A 796 12.46 -16.44 -5.47
N ARG A 797 11.74 -16.61 -6.60
CA ARG A 797 10.57 -17.49 -6.75
C ARG A 797 10.88 -18.93 -6.36
N GLY A 798 9.95 -19.65 -5.74
CA GLY A 798 10.12 -21.07 -5.36
C GLY A 798 11.27 -21.44 -4.39
N SER A 799 12.14 -20.51 -3.96
CA SER A 799 13.23 -20.81 -3.01
C SER A 799 12.74 -20.79 -1.56
N ASN A 800 13.32 -21.70 -0.78
CA ASN A 800 13.09 -21.84 0.65
C ASN A 800 14.27 -21.28 1.48
N ASP A 801 15.21 -20.60 0.83
CA ASP A 801 16.43 -20.16 1.49
C ASP A 801 16.18 -18.97 2.42
N PHE A 802 15.15 -18.16 2.14
CA PHE A 802 14.90 -16.90 2.86
C PHE A 802 13.95 -17.05 4.05
N ARG A 803 13.44 -18.26 4.32
CA ARG A 803 12.35 -18.52 5.28
C ARG A 803 12.65 -18.05 6.72
N GLU A 804 13.91 -18.11 7.11
CA GLU A 804 14.38 -17.73 8.45
C GLU A 804 14.74 -16.24 8.57
N CYS A 805 14.70 -15.48 7.47
CA CYS A 805 14.95 -14.05 7.52
C CYS A 805 13.78 -13.33 8.19
N SER A 806 14.05 -12.51 9.19
CA SER A 806 13.07 -11.70 9.92
C SER A 806 13.16 -10.21 9.54
N ILE A 807 14.26 -9.84 8.90
CA ILE A 807 14.48 -8.50 8.36
C ILE A 807 14.50 -8.59 6.83
N VAL A 808 13.81 -7.65 6.19
CA VAL A 808 13.81 -7.47 4.74
C VAL A 808 14.30 -6.06 4.44
N VAL A 809 15.30 -5.91 3.57
CA VAL A 809 15.72 -4.61 3.03
C VAL A 809 15.42 -4.61 1.55
N ILE A 810 14.48 -3.78 1.08
CA ILE A 810 14.15 -3.76 -0.34
C ILE A 810 15.19 -2.93 -1.11
N GLY A 811 16.07 -3.59 -1.87
CA GLY A 811 17.22 -2.99 -2.55
C GLY A 811 16.92 -2.25 -3.85
N GLY A 812 15.72 -1.68 -3.99
CA GLY A 812 15.34 -0.86 -5.13
C GLY A 812 13.87 -0.99 -5.52
N ILE A 813 13.47 -0.25 -6.55
CA ILE A 813 12.07 -0.15 -6.99
C ILE A 813 11.74 -1.24 -8.01
N LEU A 814 10.67 -2.00 -7.73
CA LEU A 814 10.11 -3.02 -8.63
C LEU A 814 9.26 -2.41 -9.75
N HIS A 815 9.83 -1.47 -10.52
CA HIS A 815 9.18 -0.81 -11.66
C HIS A 815 9.61 -1.47 -12.99
N LYS A 816 8.63 -1.90 -13.80
CA LYS A 816 8.87 -2.66 -15.04
C LYS A 816 9.04 -1.78 -16.31
N GLY A 817 8.70 -0.50 -16.24
CA GLY A 817 8.89 0.48 -17.32
C GLY A 817 7.56 1.06 -17.80
N GLU A 818 7.58 2.27 -18.37
CA GLU A 818 6.33 2.94 -18.79
C GLU A 818 5.60 2.13 -19.88
N ASP A 819 6.33 1.61 -20.87
CA ASP A 819 5.75 0.81 -21.96
C ASP A 819 5.09 -0.48 -21.48
N TYR A 820 5.70 -1.13 -20.48
CA TYR A 820 5.12 -2.30 -19.85
C TYR A 820 3.77 -1.98 -19.21
N TYR A 821 3.67 -0.87 -18.46
CA TYR A 821 2.42 -0.52 -17.78
C TYR A 821 1.34 -0.07 -18.74
N ILE A 822 1.68 0.66 -19.81
CA ILE A 822 0.74 1.00 -20.89
C ILE A 822 0.21 -0.28 -21.54
N ALA A 823 1.10 -1.18 -21.94
CA ALA A 823 0.70 -2.43 -22.60
C ALA A 823 -0.13 -3.32 -21.66
N LYS A 824 0.27 -3.44 -20.39
CA LYS A 824 -0.50 -4.17 -19.38
C LYS A 824 -1.89 -3.56 -19.19
N ALA A 825 -1.98 -2.24 -19.05
CA ALA A 825 -3.26 -1.56 -18.89
C ALA A 825 -4.16 -1.74 -20.12
N ARG A 826 -3.62 -1.69 -21.35
CA ARG A 826 -4.38 -1.99 -22.59
C ARG A 826 -4.93 -3.41 -22.65
N SER A 827 -4.26 -4.37 -22.01
CA SER A 827 -4.78 -5.74 -21.92
C SER A 827 -5.91 -5.87 -20.89
N VAL A 828 -6.01 -4.93 -19.95
CA VAL A 828 -7.05 -4.90 -18.90
C VAL A 828 -8.25 -4.05 -19.35
N TYR A 829 -7.99 -2.86 -19.91
CA TYR A 829 -8.97 -1.86 -20.33
C TYR A 829 -8.96 -1.68 -21.85
N ASP A 830 -10.15 -1.71 -22.47
CA ASP A 830 -10.28 -1.70 -23.94
C ASP A 830 -10.24 -0.28 -24.55
N ASP A 831 -10.39 0.78 -23.74
CA ASP A 831 -10.62 2.17 -24.17
C ASP A 831 -9.63 3.18 -23.58
N LEU A 832 -8.35 2.80 -23.46
CA LEU A 832 -7.30 3.74 -23.06
C LEU A 832 -7.12 4.84 -24.11
N GLN A 833 -7.17 6.11 -23.69
CA GLN A 833 -7.02 7.27 -24.57
C GLN A 833 -5.74 8.05 -24.30
N GLU A 834 -5.39 8.27 -23.02
CA GLU A 834 -4.21 9.03 -22.64
C GLU A 834 -3.13 8.12 -22.06
N ILE A 835 -1.95 8.10 -22.69
CA ILE A 835 -0.82 7.24 -22.28
C ILE A 835 0.45 8.01 -21.96
N GLU A 836 0.32 9.33 -21.89
CA GLU A 836 1.42 10.19 -21.51
C GLU A 836 1.64 10.17 -20.00
N ALA A 837 2.89 10.42 -19.64
CA ALA A 837 3.30 10.56 -18.27
C ALA A 837 4.06 11.87 -18.08
N THR A 838 3.95 12.47 -16.90
CA THR A 838 4.70 13.67 -16.50
C THR A 838 5.38 13.46 -15.16
N ASN A 839 6.29 14.37 -14.83
CA ASN A 839 6.93 14.38 -13.52
C ASN A 839 6.07 15.21 -12.58
N ILE A 840 5.46 14.56 -11.59
CA ILE A 840 4.79 15.22 -10.48
C ILE A 840 5.75 15.16 -9.29
N GLY A 841 6.38 16.31 -8.99
CA GLY A 841 7.47 16.38 -8.02
C GLY A 841 8.69 15.55 -8.43
N ARG A 842 8.95 14.45 -7.74
CA ARG A 842 10.09 13.52 -8.01
C ARG A 842 9.63 12.15 -8.53
N VAL A 843 8.36 12.04 -8.90
CA VAL A 843 7.72 10.79 -9.28
C VAL A 843 7.15 10.95 -10.66
N ARG A 844 7.27 9.88 -11.45
CA ARG A 844 6.74 9.80 -12.80
C ARG A 844 5.33 9.23 -12.75
N ARG A 845 4.33 9.98 -13.21
CA ARG A 845 2.90 9.65 -13.14
C ARG A 845 2.28 9.64 -14.53
N PHE A 846 1.46 8.63 -14.81
CA PHE A 846 0.56 8.66 -15.96
C PHE A 846 -0.57 9.65 -15.72
N HIS A 847 -1.06 10.27 -16.78
CA HIS A 847 -2.24 11.15 -16.71
C HIS A 847 -3.53 10.34 -16.61
N ASP A 848 -3.58 9.15 -17.24
CA ASP A 848 -4.72 8.24 -17.10
C ASP A 848 -4.58 7.42 -15.80
N ASP A 849 -5.52 7.65 -14.88
CA ASP A 849 -5.56 7.01 -13.57
C ASP A 849 -5.62 5.48 -13.66
N ARG A 850 -6.20 4.90 -14.71
CA ARG A 850 -6.30 3.44 -14.87
C ARG A 850 -4.92 2.83 -15.10
N ILE A 851 -4.07 3.50 -15.88
CA ILE A 851 -2.68 3.07 -16.10
C ILE A 851 -1.87 3.25 -14.82
N GLU A 852 -2.09 4.36 -14.11
CA GLU A 852 -1.43 4.63 -12.84
C GLU A 852 -1.83 3.60 -11.76
N GLN A 853 -3.11 3.20 -11.68
CA GLN A 853 -3.60 2.12 -10.81
C GLN A 853 -2.94 0.78 -11.15
N VAL A 854 -2.88 0.40 -12.44
CA VAL A 854 -2.18 -0.81 -12.90
C VAL A 854 -0.72 -0.81 -12.47
N LYS A 855 -0.04 0.34 -12.58
CA LYS A 855 1.33 0.49 -12.13
C LYS A 855 1.46 0.26 -10.62
N ILE A 856 0.68 0.97 -9.81
CA ILE A 856 0.77 0.91 -8.35
C ILE A 856 0.42 -0.48 -7.82
N LEU A 857 -0.68 -1.08 -8.29
CA LEU A 857 -1.10 -2.42 -7.87
C LEU A 857 -0.12 -3.51 -8.30
N ASP A 858 0.42 -3.45 -9.52
CA ASP A 858 1.46 -4.41 -9.97
C ASP A 858 2.73 -4.30 -9.12
N MET A 859 3.15 -3.09 -8.76
CA MET A 859 4.27 -2.89 -7.85
C MET A 859 3.97 -3.47 -6.46
N LEU A 860 2.78 -3.23 -5.90
CA LEU A 860 2.38 -3.77 -4.59
C LEU A 860 2.33 -5.30 -4.58
N VAL A 861 1.89 -5.92 -5.68
CA VAL A 861 1.95 -7.39 -5.86
C VAL A 861 3.40 -7.86 -5.78
N ASP A 862 4.32 -7.21 -6.50
CA ASP A 862 5.74 -7.57 -6.48
C ASP A 862 6.37 -7.40 -5.08
N TYR A 863 6.12 -6.29 -4.38
CA TYR A 863 6.59 -6.09 -2.99
C TYR A 863 6.03 -7.13 -2.03
N SER A 864 4.72 -7.42 -2.14
CA SER A 864 4.06 -8.42 -1.30
C SER A 864 4.69 -9.80 -1.49
N GLN A 865 4.95 -10.19 -2.73
CA GLN A 865 5.61 -11.46 -3.04
C GLN A 865 7.01 -11.53 -2.45
N GLU A 866 7.83 -10.48 -2.56
CA GLU A 866 9.20 -10.47 -2.00
C GLU A 866 9.21 -10.52 -0.46
N ILE A 867 8.38 -9.72 0.22
CA ILE A 867 8.34 -9.68 1.69
C ILE A 867 7.87 -11.03 2.25
N LYS A 868 6.81 -11.62 1.66
CA LYS A 868 6.24 -12.90 2.10
C LYS A 868 7.10 -14.14 1.74
N ARG A 869 8.31 -13.98 1.21
CA ARG A 869 9.30 -15.08 1.10
C ARG A 869 9.97 -15.44 2.41
N THR A 870 9.95 -14.52 3.35
CA THR A 870 10.72 -14.58 4.57
C THR A 870 9.92 -15.17 5.72
N SER A 871 10.39 -15.05 6.97
CA SER A 871 9.62 -15.49 8.16
C SER A 871 8.26 -14.80 8.28
N GLN A 872 8.03 -13.72 7.50
CA GLN A 872 6.71 -13.10 7.34
C GLN A 872 5.64 -14.03 6.75
N ARG A 873 6.04 -15.23 6.35
CA ARG A 873 5.16 -16.31 5.90
C ARG A 873 4.70 -17.29 6.98
N ASP A 874 5.05 -17.07 8.25
CA ASP A 874 4.62 -17.95 9.33
C ASP A 874 3.11 -17.86 9.58
N ASN A 875 2.40 -18.99 9.48
CA ASN A 875 0.95 -19.08 9.76
C ASN A 875 0.64 -19.19 11.25
N SER A 876 1.67 -19.32 12.10
CA SER A 876 1.50 -19.80 13.45
C SER A 876 0.98 -18.75 14.45
N THR A 877 1.12 -17.45 14.15
CA THR A 877 0.68 -16.31 14.98
C THR A 877 0.94 -14.96 14.25
N GLU A 878 0.70 -13.83 14.94
CA GLU A 878 1.12 -12.47 14.58
C GLU A 878 2.53 -12.43 13.96
N VAL A 879 2.59 -11.94 12.73
CA VAL A 879 3.82 -11.80 11.94
C VAL A 879 4.73 -10.75 12.59
N LYS A 880 6.00 -11.12 12.82
CA LYS A 880 7.01 -10.24 13.44
C LYS A 880 8.22 -10.09 12.53
N GLY A 881 8.72 -8.86 12.45
CA GLY A 881 9.92 -8.56 11.68
C GLY A 881 10.03 -7.09 11.33
N LYS A 882 11.04 -6.76 10.54
CA LYS A 882 11.30 -5.39 10.08
C LYS A 882 11.46 -5.37 8.56
N VAL A 883 10.79 -4.44 7.89
CA VAL A 883 10.89 -4.23 6.45
C VAL A 883 11.37 -2.82 6.21
N PHE A 884 12.55 -2.68 5.62
CA PHE A 884 13.15 -1.39 5.26
C PHE A 884 12.87 -1.10 3.78
N VAL A 885 12.19 0.00 3.51
CA VAL A 885 11.79 0.41 2.15
C VAL A 885 12.16 1.88 1.94
N PHE A 886 12.75 2.18 0.79
CA PHE A 886 13.06 3.56 0.40
C PHE A 886 12.58 3.86 -1.01
N HIS A 887 11.72 4.86 -1.15
CA HIS A 887 11.11 5.23 -2.42
C HIS A 887 10.60 6.69 -2.39
N THR A 888 10.63 7.45 -3.49
CA THR A 888 10.08 8.81 -3.55
C THR A 888 8.54 8.90 -3.69
N ASP A 889 7.93 7.88 -4.28
CA ASP A 889 6.49 7.67 -4.40
C ASP A 889 5.77 7.41 -3.06
N ASN A 890 5.19 8.47 -2.51
CA ASN A 890 4.34 8.41 -1.33
C ASN A 890 3.03 7.66 -1.53
N THR A 891 2.47 7.66 -2.74
CA THR A 891 1.23 6.95 -3.05
C THR A 891 1.44 5.44 -2.89
N LEU A 892 2.51 4.90 -3.49
CA LEU A 892 2.89 3.50 -3.32
C LEU A 892 3.12 3.15 -1.84
N LEU A 893 3.91 3.97 -1.12
CA LEU A 893 4.26 3.71 0.27
C LEU A 893 3.04 3.73 1.21
N LYS A 894 2.09 4.64 0.99
CA LYS A 894 0.80 4.67 1.72
C LYS A 894 0.00 3.37 1.52
N HIS A 895 0.04 2.81 0.30
CA HIS A 895 -0.77 1.66 -0.10
C HIS A 895 -0.15 0.30 0.26
N ILE A 896 1.09 0.25 0.79
CA ILE A 896 1.69 -0.99 1.34
C ILE A 896 0.77 -1.62 2.41
N GLY A 897 0.07 -0.80 3.19
CA GLY A 897 -0.84 -1.25 4.24
C GLY A 897 -2.02 -2.11 3.74
N ILE A 898 -2.33 -2.11 2.43
CA ILE A 898 -3.38 -2.96 1.85
C ILE A 898 -3.04 -4.45 2.04
N LYS A 899 -1.78 -4.85 1.78
CA LYS A 899 -1.34 -6.25 1.95
C LYS A 899 -0.87 -6.58 3.35
N PHE A 900 -0.45 -5.57 4.10
CA PHE A 900 0.06 -5.70 5.45
C PHE A 900 -0.78 -4.87 6.42
N PRO A 901 -2.09 -5.18 6.55
CA PRO A 901 -2.99 -4.39 7.36
C PRO A 901 -2.56 -4.39 8.83
N LYS A 902 -2.71 -3.24 9.48
CA LYS A 902 -2.34 -2.99 10.88
C LYS A 902 -0.85 -3.09 11.20
N SER A 903 0.02 -3.22 10.20
CA SER A 903 1.47 -3.11 10.41
C SER A 903 1.87 -1.73 10.93
N ARG A 904 2.98 -1.67 11.66
CA ARG A 904 3.49 -0.42 12.26
C ARG A 904 4.40 0.28 11.27
N MET A 905 4.10 1.53 10.96
CA MET A 905 4.90 2.34 10.02
C MET A 905 5.77 3.33 10.80
N TYR A 906 7.07 3.30 10.56
CA TYR A 906 8.08 4.18 11.15
C TYR A 906 8.81 4.95 10.05
N ALA A 907 9.11 6.22 10.31
CA ALA A 907 10.00 6.99 9.44
C ALA A 907 11.44 6.46 9.60
N TRP A 908 12.12 6.26 8.49
CA TRP A 908 13.50 5.78 8.43
C TRP A 908 14.34 6.67 7.51
N SER A 909 15.57 6.95 7.95
CA SER A 909 16.55 7.73 7.22
C SER A 909 17.77 6.86 6.96
N PRO A 910 17.99 6.35 5.73
CA PRO A 910 19.18 5.59 5.40
C PRO A 910 20.39 6.51 5.36
N MET A 911 21.08 6.64 6.50
CA MET A 911 22.06 7.71 6.74
C MET A 911 23.24 7.63 5.78
N THR A 912 23.76 6.44 5.51
CA THR A 912 24.93 6.28 4.63
C THR A 912 24.60 6.74 3.20
N ILE A 913 23.37 6.48 2.73
CA ILE A 913 22.87 6.88 1.42
C ILE A 913 22.64 8.40 1.36
N VAL A 914 22.06 8.98 2.43
CA VAL A 914 21.85 10.42 2.55
C VAL A 914 23.19 11.16 2.51
N GLU A 915 24.18 10.70 3.28
CA GLU A 915 25.52 11.28 3.32
C GLU A 915 26.22 11.21 1.95
N GLU A 916 26.15 10.08 1.26
CA GLU A 916 26.74 9.93 -0.07
C GLU A 916 26.10 10.90 -1.07
N LYS A 917 24.77 11.08 -1.03
CA LYS A 917 24.07 12.09 -1.85
C LYS A 917 24.40 13.53 -1.51
N ILE A 918 24.86 13.83 -0.30
CA ILE A 918 25.34 15.16 0.06
C ILE A 918 26.74 15.37 -0.53
N LYS A 919 27.60 14.35 -0.45
CA LYS A 919 28.99 14.37 -0.94
C LYS A 919 29.09 14.39 -2.47
N SER A 920 28.26 13.63 -3.17
CA SER A 920 28.36 13.45 -4.63
C SER A 920 27.89 14.64 -5.47
N THR A 921 27.10 15.56 -4.91
CA THR A 921 26.53 16.70 -5.67
C THR A 921 27.41 17.95 -5.52
N SER A 922 27.99 18.43 -6.62
CA SER A 922 28.88 19.62 -6.65
C SER A 922 28.24 20.92 -6.14
N ASN A 923 26.91 21.07 -6.26
CA ASN A 923 26.18 22.29 -5.86
C ASN A 923 25.77 22.32 -4.37
N ASN A 924 26.20 21.37 -3.53
CA ASN A 924 25.77 21.24 -2.12
C ASN A 924 26.83 21.70 -1.11
N THR A 925 27.72 22.64 -1.44
CA THR A 925 28.86 23.06 -0.61
C THR A 925 28.48 23.39 0.84
N ASN A 926 27.39 24.13 1.07
CA ASN A 926 26.95 24.47 2.43
C ASN A 926 26.36 23.26 3.19
N GLN A 927 25.71 22.33 2.50
CA GLN A 927 25.23 21.07 3.12
C GLN A 927 26.40 20.17 3.49
N GLN A 928 27.41 20.07 2.61
CA GLN A 928 28.64 19.31 2.88
C GLN A 928 29.39 19.88 4.08
N ARG A 929 29.61 21.20 4.12
CA ARG A 929 30.27 21.88 5.24
C ARG A 929 29.49 21.69 6.55
N LEU A 930 28.16 21.79 6.52
CA LEU A 930 27.32 21.54 7.70
C LEU A 930 27.40 20.08 8.15
N LEU A 931 27.35 19.12 7.23
CA LEU A 931 27.45 17.70 7.55
C LEU A 931 28.79 17.41 8.26
N VAL A 932 29.91 17.88 7.69
CA VAL A 932 31.25 17.73 8.28
C VAL A 932 31.31 18.38 9.67
N TYR A 933 30.75 19.59 9.80
CA TYR A 933 30.70 20.29 11.08
C TYR A 933 29.94 19.49 12.15
N LEU A 934 28.74 18.98 11.82
CA LEU A 934 27.94 18.17 12.75
C LEU A 934 28.61 16.84 13.11
N GLN A 935 29.28 16.19 12.15
CA GLN A 935 30.02 14.95 12.39
C GLN A 935 31.21 15.19 13.34
N ASN A 936 31.95 16.28 13.15
CA ASN A 936 33.06 16.66 14.02
C ASN A 936 32.60 16.98 15.45
N ARG A 937 31.51 17.75 15.61
CA ARG A 937 30.94 18.07 16.93
C ARG A 937 30.44 16.80 17.64
N LYS A 938 29.80 15.88 16.91
CA LYS A 938 29.38 14.57 17.45
C LYS A 938 30.58 13.73 17.90
N ALA A 939 31.64 13.66 17.10
CA ALA A 939 32.86 12.95 17.44
C ALA A 939 33.58 13.56 18.66
N ALA A 940 33.48 14.88 18.85
CA ALA A 940 33.97 15.59 20.03
C ALA A 940 33.10 15.40 21.29
N GLY A 941 31.95 14.73 21.19
CA GLY A 941 31.04 14.47 22.31
C GLY A 941 30.15 15.66 22.67
N ASP A 942 30.02 16.66 21.80
CA ASP A 942 29.20 17.84 22.05
C ASP A 942 27.71 17.48 22.12
N ARG A 943 27.06 17.86 23.21
CA ARG A 943 25.63 17.60 23.44
C ARG A 943 24.72 18.72 22.97
N GLU A 944 25.25 19.93 22.80
CA GLU A 944 24.50 21.12 22.41
C GLU A 944 25.29 21.95 21.39
N ILE A 945 24.62 22.37 20.32
CA ILE A 945 25.21 23.17 19.24
C ILE A 945 24.25 24.33 18.95
N TYR A 946 24.69 25.58 19.17
CA TYR A 946 23.85 26.75 18.95
C TYR A 946 23.77 27.11 17.46
N TYR A 947 22.62 27.62 17.01
CA TYR A 947 22.44 28.05 15.62
C TYR A 947 23.40 29.19 15.25
N GLU A 948 23.76 30.03 16.23
CA GLU A 948 24.74 31.11 16.06
C GLU A 948 26.14 30.53 15.73
N GLU A 949 26.56 29.45 16.40
CA GLU A 949 27.83 28.77 16.12
C GLU A 949 27.86 28.20 14.71
N ILE A 950 26.76 27.57 14.29
CA ILE A 950 26.61 27.02 12.93
C ILE A 950 26.67 28.15 11.90
N ARG A 951 25.94 29.24 12.16
CA ARG A 951 25.87 30.42 11.29
C ARG A 951 27.27 31.00 11.06
N ASP A 952 27.99 31.21 12.15
CA ASP A 952 29.30 31.88 12.14
C ASP A 952 30.36 30.95 11.51
N HIS A 953 30.32 29.64 11.80
CA HIS A 953 31.21 28.65 11.18
C HIS A 953 31.01 28.53 9.67
N LEU A 954 29.76 28.56 9.20
CA LEU A 954 29.44 28.44 7.78
C LEU A 954 29.52 29.77 7.02
N ASN A 955 29.66 30.90 7.74
CA ASN A 955 29.60 32.26 7.20
C ASN A 955 28.29 32.51 6.42
N LEU A 956 27.15 32.24 7.06
CA LEU A 956 25.80 32.40 6.48
C LEU A 956 25.01 33.47 7.22
N ASP A 957 24.04 34.09 6.55
CA ASP A 957 23.04 34.90 7.26
C ASP A 957 21.95 34.02 7.91
N SER A 958 21.09 34.61 8.75
CA SER A 958 20.05 33.88 9.49
C SER A 958 18.97 33.27 8.58
N LYS A 959 18.68 33.88 7.42
CA LYS A 959 17.71 33.40 6.43
C LYS A 959 18.29 32.21 5.66
N ALA A 960 19.55 32.32 5.24
CA ALA A 960 20.31 31.26 4.57
C ALA A 960 20.50 30.04 5.47
N LEU A 961 20.85 30.22 6.75
CA LEU A 961 20.94 29.12 7.71
C LEU A 961 19.60 28.44 7.92
N THR A 962 18.51 29.21 8.05
CA THR A 962 17.16 28.65 8.20
C THR A 962 16.76 27.82 6.98
N LYS A 963 17.09 28.29 5.77
CA LYS A 963 16.85 27.55 4.52
C LYS A 963 17.71 26.27 4.44
N LEU A 964 18.97 26.32 4.90
CA LEU A 964 19.87 25.17 4.91
C LEU A 964 19.38 24.08 5.87
N LEU A 965 19.06 24.46 7.12
CA LEU A 965 18.58 23.54 8.15
C LEU A 965 17.19 22.97 7.85
N GLY A 966 16.35 23.72 7.15
CA GLY A 966 15.04 23.26 6.68
C GLY A 966 15.07 22.51 5.34
N SER A 967 16.25 22.25 4.76
CA SER A 967 16.36 21.42 3.57
C SER A 967 16.17 19.96 3.93
N VAL A 968 15.42 19.21 3.13
CA VAL A 968 15.03 17.83 3.49
C VAL A 968 16.23 16.91 3.77
N LYS A 969 17.32 17.05 3.00
CA LYS A 969 18.57 16.30 3.25
C LYS A 969 19.15 16.58 4.64
N MET A 970 19.12 17.84 5.08
CA MET A 970 19.61 18.22 6.40
C MET A 970 18.61 17.86 7.52
N GLU A 971 17.30 17.97 7.27
CA GLU A 971 16.28 17.46 8.20
C GLU A 971 16.53 15.97 8.48
N MET A 972 16.81 15.15 7.45
CA MET A 972 17.13 13.72 7.61
C MET A 972 18.41 13.44 8.39
N VAL A 973 19.41 14.33 8.33
CA VAL A 973 20.66 14.19 9.12
C VAL A 973 20.43 14.63 10.57
N ILE A 974 19.66 15.71 10.76
CA ILE A 974 19.48 16.37 12.04
C ILE A 974 18.44 15.63 12.89
N GLU A 975 17.27 15.33 12.37
CA GLU A 975 16.17 14.78 13.16
C GLU A 975 16.51 13.46 13.87
N PRO A 976 17.21 12.48 13.28
CA PRO A 976 17.56 11.25 13.98
C PRO A 976 18.54 11.48 15.13
N ASN A 977 19.45 12.46 14.98
CA ASN A 977 20.58 12.66 15.88
C ASN A 977 20.37 13.79 16.89
N TYR A 978 19.48 14.74 16.61
CA TYR A 978 19.32 15.98 17.37
C TYR A 978 17.86 16.37 17.50
N ARG A 979 17.53 17.10 18.57
CA ARG A 979 16.26 17.81 18.75
C ARG A 979 16.52 19.32 18.80
N VAL A 980 15.60 20.11 18.25
CA VAL A 980 15.70 21.57 18.30
C VAL A 980 15.10 22.07 19.60
N GLU A 981 15.89 22.83 20.38
CA GLU A 981 15.44 23.52 21.58
C GLU A 981 15.57 25.04 21.43
N ILE A 982 14.72 25.77 22.15
CA ILE A 982 14.73 27.24 22.21
C ILE A 982 15.05 27.66 23.62
N GLU A 983 16.15 28.40 23.78
CA GLU A 983 16.62 28.95 25.04
C GLU A 983 16.60 30.49 24.96
N GLY A 984 15.59 31.10 25.58
CA GLY A 984 15.35 32.54 25.46
C GLY A 984 14.98 32.94 24.01
N LYS A 985 15.84 33.75 23.37
CA LYS A 985 15.74 34.13 21.94
C LYS A 985 16.61 33.25 21.02
N LYS A 986 17.42 32.34 21.57
CA LYS A 986 18.40 31.53 20.83
C LYS A 986 17.85 30.12 20.52
N LYS A 987 18.28 29.54 19.40
CA LYS A 987 17.97 28.15 19.00
C LYS A 987 19.22 27.29 19.11
N LYS A 988 19.06 26.05 19.58
CA LYS A 988 20.16 25.06 19.65
C LYS A 988 19.69 23.68 19.20
N LEU A 989 20.62 22.92 18.62
CA LEU A 989 20.51 21.48 18.39
C LEU A 989 21.02 20.78 19.63
N VAL A 990 20.21 19.92 20.23
CA VAL A 990 20.58 19.10 21.39
C VAL A 990 20.62 17.64 20.95
N ALA A 991 21.74 16.96 21.15
CA ALA A 991 21.92 15.57 20.78
C ALA A 991 20.84 14.68 21.44
N LYS A 992 20.27 13.75 20.67
CA LYS A 992 19.38 12.72 21.21
C LYS A 992 20.23 11.65 21.91
N SER A 993 19.74 11.17 23.05
CA SER A 993 20.37 10.14 23.88
C SER A 993 20.34 8.78 23.21
#